data_AF-A0AAC9BPP8-F1
#
_entry.id   AF-A0AAC9BPP8-F1
#
_cell.length_a   1.000
_cell.length_b   1.000
_cell.length_c   1.000
_cell.angle_alpha   90.00
_cell.angle_beta   90.00
_cell.angle_gamma   90.00
#
_symmetry.space_group_name_H-M   'P 1'
#
loop_
_entity.id
_entity.type
_entity.pdbx_description
1 polymer ?
#
loop_
_entity_poly.entity_id
_entity_poly.type
_entity_poly.pdbx_seq_one_letter_code
_entity_poly.pdbx_strand_id
1 'polypeptide(L)'
;MEPKINNTVAEVAAKAPLAFVNASLGAGEEYNRDTGIQLTKEQIVSLRKYEVLGLSLPVRLQDVIAYLNYGAGDQGGVGLKAADFLRTFTMTYDHAKRWSPLREQIMLTGTDLKIFAGSIIRTGNAIVEVYEDLKASRYLEEHNINTPEEYLNLKRQIPGLPDLDLSPEDVPDIKAYLNDLLMKVAQCHQKAERVREQLDSFGIDMREKVLPEIALRLAFVSRNTYQSDIKALQGTIDQRSKEIDELNKQYDQLVQEAIKSAATLNIGGLILGIYQGVKAERIRNERNRLKQLQLADNQLMASKNQTLSSLNKVRDDLQNLSYVAIEAEVATQNLMLVWNALSDYVAASFSEVDGIFEAASLRRFKNQLLNIIDPWEQIKVSSDQLLKVFEEADKEYEKNRLVVRSRSMRSLLSVNSVVPAFNMAKLREHNASVQGLNTTAQMLFEQFDYMPGTVGAMNNLAIAINKATFDLRSQALATGIYLERAERKLRGYQAELGYPDDADEVREDMELELKTIFNKVSVQTQDLNVVHKSINAHYDRNASAGWLVTLRDDRAATVALKSKCDEKLADLTVEMKSVSEGIDLIAKAGIEKIGEQAQLSLENLKALGLAPPQVQVAMLAIDTLKKLISGIGEAISFLNMLAAYNRLNDKAGELRAQINQYVKDIGRFDGRIELVETLDQLDAGRSGYAAEFASLIEDFAQFTRDFRQNTSLPVEARAQAAIVRMADVIKHLKSIHQ
;
A
#
# COMPACT_ATOMS: atom_id res chain seq x y z
N MET A 1 -57.07 -34.29 4.84
CA MET A 1 -55.69 -34.54 4.38
C MET A 1 -54.85 -33.46 5.05
N GLU A 2 -54.22 -33.79 6.17
CA GLU A 2 -53.44 -32.85 6.97
C GLU A 2 -52.25 -32.31 6.16
N PRO A 3 -51.99 -30.98 6.17
CA PRO A 3 -50.77 -30.45 5.62
C PRO A 3 -49.64 -30.67 6.65
N LYS A 4 -48.74 -31.61 6.35
CA LYS A 4 -47.45 -31.71 7.04
C LYS A 4 -46.67 -30.41 6.80
N ILE A 5 -46.55 -29.60 7.86
CA ILE A 5 -45.67 -28.43 7.90
C ILE A 5 -44.24 -28.93 7.74
N ASN A 6 -43.59 -28.51 6.64
CA ASN A 6 -42.21 -28.88 6.32
C ASN A 6 -41.26 -28.13 7.28
N ASN A 7 -40.92 -28.80 8.39
CA ASN A 7 -40.01 -28.33 9.46
C ASN A 7 -38.59 -27.98 8.96
N THR A 8 -38.27 -28.30 7.71
CA THR A 8 -36.97 -28.11 7.06
C THR A 8 -36.66 -26.65 6.69
N VAL A 9 -37.66 -25.81 6.41
CA VAL A 9 -37.43 -24.40 6.01
C VAL A 9 -37.17 -23.50 7.23
N ALA A 10 -37.84 -23.78 8.35
CA ALA A 10 -37.58 -23.12 9.63
C ALA A 10 -36.21 -23.52 10.22
N GLU A 11 -35.81 -24.80 10.07
CA GLU A 11 -34.45 -25.25 10.43
C GLU A 11 -33.35 -24.61 9.56
N VAL A 12 -33.59 -24.40 8.27
CA VAL A 12 -32.63 -23.75 7.36
C VAL A 12 -32.50 -22.25 7.66
N ALA A 13 -33.59 -21.56 8.02
CA ALA A 13 -33.57 -20.15 8.40
C ALA A 13 -32.90 -19.92 9.78
N ALA A 14 -33.10 -20.82 10.74
CA ALA A 14 -32.41 -20.77 12.05
C ALA A 14 -30.91 -21.10 11.93
N LYS A 15 -30.51 -21.92 10.94
CA LYS A 15 -29.11 -22.30 10.67
C LYS A 15 -28.39 -21.32 9.73
N ALA A 16 -29.07 -20.38 9.08
CA ALA A 16 -28.44 -19.45 8.14
C ALA A 16 -27.40 -18.48 8.77
N PRO A 17 -27.63 -17.92 9.97
CA PRO A 17 -26.61 -17.11 10.63
C PRO A 17 -25.48 -17.97 11.22
N LEU A 18 -25.79 -19.20 11.67
CA LEU A 18 -24.78 -20.20 12.03
C LEU A 18 -23.90 -20.57 10.82
N ALA A 19 -24.50 -20.72 9.64
CA ALA A 19 -23.80 -20.95 8.38
C ALA A 19 -22.97 -19.73 7.96
N PHE A 20 -23.39 -18.51 8.29
CA PHE A 20 -22.62 -17.29 8.06
C PHE A 20 -21.35 -17.23 8.92
N VAL A 21 -21.48 -17.52 10.21
CA VAL A 21 -20.34 -17.56 11.13
C VAL A 21 -19.44 -18.77 10.83
N ASN A 22 -20.01 -19.94 10.56
CA ASN A 22 -19.27 -21.14 10.15
C ASN A 22 -18.57 -20.97 8.80
N ALA A 23 -19.18 -20.28 7.83
CA ALA A 23 -18.54 -19.94 6.56
C ALA A 23 -17.42 -18.91 6.77
N SER A 24 -17.61 -17.97 7.70
CA SER A 24 -16.62 -16.94 8.08
C SER A 24 -15.48 -17.45 8.97
N LEU A 25 -15.60 -18.67 9.51
CA LEU A 25 -14.65 -19.29 10.44
C LEU A 25 -14.22 -20.71 10.00
N GLY A 26 -14.59 -21.14 8.79
CA GLY A 26 -14.10 -22.38 8.17
C GLY A 26 -14.69 -23.71 8.69
N ALA A 27 -15.84 -23.71 9.37
CA ALA A 27 -16.43 -24.94 9.91
C ALA A 27 -17.33 -25.67 8.88
N GLY A 28 -16.72 -26.55 8.07
CA GLY A 28 -17.38 -27.53 7.19
C GLY A 28 -16.35 -28.43 6.49
N GLU A 29 -16.65 -29.73 6.31
CA GLU A 29 -15.71 -30.76 5.78
C GLU A 29 -15.29 -30.55 4.30
N GLU A 30 -15.67 -29.44 3.66
CA GLU A 30 -15.57 -29.27 2.21
C GLU A 30 -15.10 -27.86 1.79
N TYR A 31 -14.03 -27.29 2.38
CA TYR A 31 -13.53 -25.98 1.94
C TYR A 31 -11.99 -25.86 1.91
N ASN A 32 -11.41 -26.13 0.74
CA ASN A 32 -10.17 -25.51 0.22
C ASN A 32 -10.59 -24.53 -0.88
N ARG A 33 -10.97 -23.30 -0.52
CA ARG A 33 -11.20 -22.19 -1.47
C ARG A 33 -10.31 -20.99 -1.07
N ASP A 34 -9.74 -20.33 -2.07
CA ASP A 34 -8.89 -19.14 -1.90
C ASP A 34 -9.64 -17.93 -1.31
N THR A 35 -8.88 -17.09 -0.60
CA THR A 35 -9.10 -15.68 -0.22
C THR A 35 -10.54 -15.15 -0.30
N GLY A 36 -11.40 -15.67 0.59
CA GLY A 36 -12.71 -15.12 0.87
C GLY A 36 -13.18 -15.55 2.27
N ILE A 37 -13.20 -14.59 3.19
CA ILE A 37 -13.83 -14.63 4.54
C ILE A 37 -13.63 -15.95 5.29
N GLN A 38 -12.43 -16.17 5.82
CA GLN A 38 -12.23 -17.09 6.94
C GLN A 38 -11.15 -16.48 7.81
N LEU A 39 -11.45 -16.09 9.05
CA LEU A 39 -10.38 -15.87 10.02
C LEU A 39 -9.83 -17.25 10.35
N THR A 40 -8.74 -17.63 9.69
CA THR A 40 -8.11 -18.92 9.90
C THR A 40 -6.97 -18.83 10.90
N LYS A 41 -6.56 -19.99 11.41
CA LYS A 41 -5.36 -20.08 12.24
C LYS A 41 -4.11 -19.58 11.50
N GLU A 42 -4.00 -19.79 10.18
CA GLU A 42 -2.89 -19.29 9.35
C GLU A 42 -2.85 -17.77 9.31
N GLN A 43 -4.01 -17.10 9.30
CA GLN A 43 -4.10 -15.64 9.34
C GLN A 43 -3.64 -15.08 10.70
N ILE A 44 -4.02 -15.71 11.80
CA ILE A 44 -3.49 -15.37 13.13
C ILE A 44 -1.97 -15.61 13.20
N VAL A 45 -1.49 -16.70 12.60
CA VAL A 45 -0.05 -16.97 12.47
C VAL A 45 0.64 -15.89 11.60
N SER A 46 0.01 -15.39 10.54
CA SER A 46 0.55 -14.29 9.72
C SER A 46 0.68 -12.99 10.52
N LEU A 47 -0.30 -12.64 11.35
CA LEU A 47 -0.19 -11.50 12.29
C LEU A 47 0.99 -11.67 13.25
N ARG A 48 1.20 -12.89 13.77
CA ARG A 48 2.35 -13.18 14.64
C ARG A 48 3.68 -13.12 13.90
N LYS A 49 3.74 -13.58 12.64
CA LYS A 49 4.94 -13.43 11.79
C LYS A 49 5.27 -11.96 11.55
N TYR A 50 4.25 -11.14 11.28
CA TYR A 50 4.41 -9.70 11.12
C TYR A 50 4.91 -9.04 12.39
N GLU A 51 4.33 -9.37 13.54
CA GLU A 51 4.78 -8.84 14.83
C GLU A 51 6.26 -9.16 15.07
N VAL A 52 6.67 -10.42 14.92
CA VAL A 52 8.06 -10.84 15.15
C VAL A 52 9.02 -10.14 14.20
N LEU A 53 8.68 -10.08 12.91
CA LEU A 53 9.52 -9.43 11.91
C LEU A 53 9.60 -7.91 12.14
N GLY A 54 8.48 -7.25 12.40
CA GLY A 54 8.40 -5.83 12.69
C GLY A 54 9.17 -5.44 13.94
N LEU A 55 9.09 -6.24 15.01
CA LEU A 55 9.83 -6.04 16.26
C LEU A 55 11.34 -6.32 16.11
N SER A 56 11.77 -7.00 15.05
CA SER A 56 13.19 -7.26 14.77
C SER A 56 13.90 -6.12 14.03
N LEU A 57 13.14 -5.13 13.52
CA LEU A 57 13.69 -4.03 12.75
C LEU A 57 14.52 -3.07 13.62
N PRO A 58 15.65 -2.54 13.10
CA PRO A 58 16.45 -1.57 13.84
C PRO A 58 15.74 -0.20 13.91
N VAL A 59 15.59 0.33 15.13
CA VAL A 59 14.89 1.59 15.42
C VAL A 59 15.82 2.71 15.89
N ARG A 60 17.14 2.50 15.84
CA ARG A 60 18.14 3.54 16.12
C ARG A 60 18.93 3.80 14.86
N LEU A 61 19.23 5.07 14.59
CA LEU A 61 19.95 5.48 13.37
C LEU A 61 21.27 4.70 13.16
N GLN A 62 22.04 4.48 14.24
CA GLN A 62 23.31 3.74 14.15
C GLN A 62 23.12 2.26 13.79
N ASP A 63 22.06 1.63 14.31
CA ASP A 63 21.74 0.24 13.99
C ASP A 63 21.25 0.14 12.53
N VAL A 64 20.53 1.14 12.04
CA VAL A 64 20.13 1.22 10.62
C VAL A 64 21.35 1.42 9.72
N ILE A 65 22.29 2.31 10.07
CA ILE A 65 23.55 2.49 9.31
C ILE A 65 24.34 1.18 9.25
N ALA A 66 24.46 0.49 10.39
CA ALA A 66 25.14 -0.81 10.45
C ALA A 66 24.43 -1.89 9.65
N TYR A 67 23.09 -1.91 9.69
CA TYR A 67 22.26 -2.84 8.91
C TYR A 67 22.39 -2.61 7.40
N LEU A 68 22.39 -1.35 6.95
CA LEU A 68 22.54 -0.99 5.53
C LEU A 68 23.95 -1.20 5.00
N ASN A 69 24.98 -1.03 5.84
CA ASN A 69 26.38 -1.33 5.52
C ASN A 69 26.86 -0.82 4.14
N TYR A 70 26.52 0.43 3.81
CA TYR A 70 26.91 1.06 2.55
C TYR A 70 28.42 1.17 2.37
N GLY A 71 28.84 1.32 1.11
CA GLY A 71 30.23 1.55 0.76
C GLY A 71 30.81 2.81 1.40
N ALA A 72 32.13 2.83 1.60
CA ALA A 72 32.80 3.97 2.21
C ALA A 72 32.48 5.29 1.49
N GLY A 73 32.04 6.29 2.25
CA GLY A 73 31.67 7.61 1.73
C GLY A 73 30.31 7.69 1.03
N ASP A 74 29.59 6.57 0.88
CA ASP A 74 28.25 6.54 0.30
C ASP A 74 27.18 6.56 1.39
N GLN A 75 26.13 7.35 1.18
CA GLN A 75 25.01 7.53 2.10
C GLN A 75 23.67 7.09 1.48
N GLY A 76 23.71 6.53 0.27
CA GLY A 76 22.52 6.25 -0.52
C GLY A 76 22.01 7.49 -1.26
N GLY A 77 21.31 7.25 -2.37
CA GLY A 77 20.56 8.27 -3.09
C GLY A 77 19.36 8.81 -2.30
N VAL A 78 18.64 9.75 -2.91
CA VAL A 78 17.33 10.22 -2.39
C VAL A 78 16.40 9.02 -2.21
N GLY A 79 15.68 8.96 -1.09
CA GLY A 79 14.82 7.82 -0.77
C GLY A 79 15.58 6.53 -0.46
N LEU A 80 16.90 6.59 -0.22
CA LEU A 80 17.73 5.44 0.16
C LEU A 80 18.68 5.76 1.32
N LYS A 81 18.52 6.91 1.99
CA LYS A 81 19.35 7.28 3.14
C LYS A 81 18.96 6.47 4.38
N ALA A 82 19.88 6.32 5.32
CA ALA A 82 19.61 5.64 6.59
C ALA A 82 18.44 6.26 7.36
N ALA A 83 18.29 7.59 7.33
CA ALA A 83 17.18 8.29 7.98
C ALA A 83 15.81 7.89 7.41
N ASP A 84 15.72 7.71 6.09
CA ASP A 84 14.46 7.36 5.46
C ASP A 84 14.12 5.86 5.72
N PHE A 85 15.11 4.96 5.83
CA PHE A 85 14.88 3.57 6.28
C PHE A 85 14.43 3.53 7.75
N LEU A 86 15.05 4.37 8.59
CA LEU A 86 14.68 4.51 9.98
C LEU A 86 13.20 4.92 10.13
N ARG A 87 12.71 5.82 9.27
CA ARG A 87 11.28 6.20 9.22
C ARG A 87 10.40 4.97 8.97
N THR A 88 10.67 4.21 7.91
CA THR A 88 9.92 2.97 7.56
C THR A 88 9.98 1.93 8.68
N PHE A 89 11.17 1.69 9.24
CA PHE A 89 11.39 0.68 10.27
C PHE A 89 10.74 1.05 11.60
N THR A 90 10.86 2.30 12.03
CA THR A 90 10.24 2.79 13.27
C THR A 90 8.73 2.70 13.18
N MET A 91 8.13 3.14 12.07
CA MET A 91 6.68 3.06 11.88
C MET A 91 6.17 1.61 11.90
N THR A 92 6.91 0.70 11.25
CA THR A 92 6.55 -0.72 11.25
C THR A 92 6.73 -1.35 12.64
N TYR A 93 7.81 -1.03 13.34
CA TYR A 93 8.10 -1.50 14.69
C TYR A 93 7.03 -1.04 15.69
N ASP A 94 6.70 0.25 15.70
CA ASP A 94 5.72 0.83 16.62
C ASP A 94 4.32 0.25 16.37
N HIS A 95 3.98 0.02 15.10
CA HIS A 95 2.74 -0.66 14.74
C HIS A 95 2.71 -2.12 15.19
N ALA A 96 3.77 -2.89 14.89
CA ALA A 96 3.89 -4.30 15.29
C ALA A 96 3.77 -4.48 16.81
N LYS A 97 4.35 -3.56 17.60
CA LYS A 97 4.29 -3.58 19.08
C LYS A 97 2.87 -3.50 19.64
N ARG A 98 1.91 -2.96 18.90
CA ARG A 98 0.50 -2.85 19.34
C ARG A 98 -0.25 -4.16 19.26
N TRP A 99 0.24 -5.14 18.51
CA TRP A 99 -0.49 -6.39 18.26
C TRP A 99 -0.67 -7.22 19.53
N SER A 100 0.39 -7.49 20.32
CA SER A 100 0.26 -8.33 21.52
C SER A 100 -0.76 -7.81 22.54
N PRO A 101 -0.77 -6.52 22.93
CA PRO A 101 -1.80 -5.99 23.83
C PRO A 101 -3.22 -6.04 23.25
N LEU A 102 -3.37 -5.82 21.93
CA LEU A 102 -4.66 -5.91 21.25
C LEU A 102 -5.19 -7.34 21.22
N ARG A 103 -4.32 -8.30 20.87
CA ARG A 103 -4.62 -9.74 20.89
C ARG A 103 -5.12 -10.19 22.26
N GLU A 104 -4.44 -9.77 23.33
CA GLU A 104 -4.85 -10.09 24.70
C GLU A 104 -6.26 -9.57 25.00
N GLN A 105 -6.55 -8.32 24.63
CA GLN A 105 -7.88 -7.73 24.81
C GLN A 105 -8.97 -8.44 24.00
N ILE A 106 -8.67 -8.87 22.77
CA ILE A 106 -9.58 -9.66 21.94
C ILE A 106 -9.90 -10.99 22.62
N MET A 107 -8.89 -11.71 23.12
CA MET A 107 -9.07 -13.00 23.78
C MET A 107 -9.87 -12.88 25.08
N LEU A 108 -9.55 -11.89 25.91
CA LEU A 108 -10.27 -11.62 27.16
C LEU A 108 -11.73 -11.25 26.87
N THR A 109 -11.96 -10.32 25.94
CA THR A 109 -13.31 -9.86 25.61
C THR A 109 -14.13 -10.96 24.93
N GLY A 110 -13.53 -11.79 24.07
CA GLY A 110 -14.20 -12.95 23.48
C GLY A 110 -14.61 -13.98 24.54
N THR A 111 -13.78 -14.19 25.56
CA THR A 111 -14.12 -15.07 26.70
C THR A 111 -15.27 -14.49 27.51
N ASP A 112 -15.22 -13.20 27.82
CA ASP A 112 -16.29 -12.48 28.50
C ASP A 112 -17.61 -12.56 27.72
N LEU A 113 -17.61 -12.30 26.42
CA LEU A 113 -18.79 -12.38 25.56
C LEU A 113 -19.41 -13.77 25.57
N LYS A 114 -18.59 -14.84 25.49
CA LYS A 114 -19.07 -16.23 25.57
C LYS A 114 -19.76 -16.53 26.92
N ILE A 115 -19.16 -16.09 28.03
CA ILE A 115 -19.69 -16.32 29.38
C ILE A 115 -20.98 -15.52 29.58
N PHE A 116 -20.97 -14.23 29.25
CA PHE A 116 -22.09 -13.32 29.42
C PHE A 116 -23.27 -13.69 28.53
N ALA A 117 -23.03 -14.13 27.28
CA ALA A 117 -24.08 -14.63 26.40
C ALA A 117 -24.86 -15.77 27.05
N GLY A 118 -24.16 -16.74 27.65
CA GLY A 118 -24.81 -17.83 28.37
C GLY A 118 -25.64 -17.35 29.56
N SER A 119 -25.18 -16.33 30.29
CA SER A 119 -25.93 -15.74 31.40
C SER A 119 -27.17 -14.98 30.92
N ILE A 120 -27.05 -14.18 29.85
CA ILE A 120 -28.12 -13.32 29.34
C ILE A 120 -29.25 -14.19 28.76
N ILE A 121 -28.93 -15.21 27.95
CA ILE A 121 -29.92 -16.15 27.41
C ILE A 121 -30.69 -16.84 28.54
N ARG A 122 -29.99 -17.36 29.57
CA ARG A 122 -30.65 -18.02 30.71
C ARG A 122 -31.56 -17.07 31.50
N THR A 123 -31.08 -15.86 31.77
CA THR A 123 -31.83 -14.87 32.56
C THR A 123 -33.07 -14.40 31.78
N GLY A 124 -32.91 -14.13 30.48
CA GLY A 124 -34.00 -13.74 29.60
C GLY A 124 -35.07 -14.82 29.44
N ASN A 125 -34.66 -16.07 29.19
CA ASN A 125 -35.60 -17.19 29.09
C ASN A 125 -36.36 -17.44 30.39
N ALA A 126 -35.72 -17.26 31.55
CA ALA A 126 -36.40 -17.38 32.85
C ALA A 126 -37.49 -16.30 33.01
N ILE A 127 -37.24 -15.06 32.57
CA ILE A 127 -38.26 -13.99 32.60
C ILE A 127 -39.40 -14.30 31.62
N VAL A 128 -39.09 -14.85 30.44
CA VAL A 128 -40.12 -15.28 29.46
C VAL A 128 -40.95 -16.45 30.00
N GLU A 129 -40.35 -17.43 30.67
CA GLU A 129 -41.04 -18.58 31.27
C GLU A 129 -42.02 -18.13 32.36
N VAL A 130 -41.60 -17.23 33.25
CA VAL A 130 -42.49 -16.60 34.26
C VAL A 130 -43.67 -15.89 33.59
N TYR A 131 -43.45 -15.23 32.45
CA TYR A 131 -44.52 -14.60 31.69
C TYR A 131 -45.50 -15.61 31.08
N GLU A 132 -44.99 -16.66 30.42
CA GLU A 132 -45.84 -17.70 29.81
C GLU A 132 -46.67 -18.42 30.86
N ASP A 133 -46.12 -18.69 32.05
CA ASP A 133 -46.85 -19.31 33.16
C ASP A 133 -48.01 -18.44 33.68
N LEU A 134 -47.87 -17.11 33.65
CA LEU A 134 -48.94 -16.17 34.01
C LEU A 134 -50.07 -16.16 32.96
N LYS A 135 -49.71 -16.19 31.66
CA LYS A 135 -50.68 -16.24 30.55
C LYS A 135 -51.35 -17.61 30.43
N ALA A 136 -50.61 -18.68 30.68
CA ALA A 136 -51.05 -20.08 30.66
C ALA A 136 -51.75 -20.51 31.96
N SER A 137 -52.06 -19.59 32.87
CA SER A 137 -52.86 -19.94 34.03
C SER A 137 -54.17 -20.58 33.54
N ARG A 138 -54.40 -21.83 33.97
CA ARG A 138 -55.48 -22.74 33.53
C ARG A 138 -56.86 -22.05 33.40
N TYR A 139 -57.08 -21.03 34.22
CA TYR A 139 -58.30 -20.23 34.31
C TYR A 139 -58.53 -19.29 33.12
N LEU A 140 -57.48 -18.75 32.50
CA LEU A 140 -57.62 -17.85 31.34
C LEU A 140 -57.99 -18.64 30.07
N GLU A 141 -57.37 -19.82 29.89
CA GLU A 141 -57.68 -20.73 28.78
C GLU A 141 -59.03 -21.46 28.96
N GLU A 142 -59.34 -22.00 30.15
CA GLU A 142 -60.61 -22.72 30.39
C GLU A 142 -61.86 -21.83 30.24
N HIS A 143 -61.71 -20.51 30.42
CA HIS A 143 -62.81 -19.55 30.35
C HIS A 143 -62.72 -18.58 29.18
N ASN A 144 -61.74 -18.73 28.30
CA ASN A 144 -61.54 -17.91 27.09
C ASN A 144 -61.54 -16.40 27.41
N ILE A 145 -60.81 -16.02 28.47
CA ILE A 145 -60.78 -14.66 29.02
C ILE A 145 -59.61 -13.91 28.42
N ASN A 146 -59.91 -12.86 27.65
CA ASN A 146 -58.93 -12.12 26.88
C ASN A 146 -58.82 -10.65 27.31
N THR A 147 -59.69 -10.19 28.21
CA THR A 147 -59.68 -8.82 28.73
C THR A 147 -59.68 -8.76 30.27
N PRO A 148 -59.13 -7.68 30.88
CA PRO A 148 -59.21 -7.46 32.32
C PRO A 148 -60.65 -7.42 32.86
N GLU A 149 -61.60 -6.92 32.06
CA GLU A 149 -63.01 -6.83 32.43
C GLU A 149 -63.70 -8.21 32.47
N GLU A 150 -63.38 -9.10 31.54
CA GLU A 150 -63.84 -10.50 31.52
C GLU A 150 -63.29 -11.29 32.71
N TYR A 151 -62.02 -11.09 33.05
CA TYR A 151 -61.40 -11.69 34.23
C TYR A 151 -62.06 -11.21 35.53
N LEU A 152 -62.29 -9.90 35.66
CA LEU A 152 -62.99 -9.33 36.83
C LEU A 152 -64.44 -9.83 36.94
N ASN A 153 -65.11 -10.09 35.82
CA ASN A 153 -66.42 -10.72 35.82
C ASN A 153 -66.37 -12.21 36.23
N LEU A 154 -65.37 -12.96 35.81
CA LEU A 154 -65.16 -14.36 36.25
C LEU A 154 -64.83 -14.43 37.74
N LYS A 155 -63.99 -13.53 38.25
CA LYS A 155 -63.61 -13.43 39.68
C LYS A 155 -64.83 -13.16 40.59
N ARG A 156 -65.86 -12.48 40.08
CA ARG A 156 -67.14 -12.29 40.79
C ARG A 156 -68.00 -13.56 40.82
N GLN A 157 -67.84 -14.46 39.85
CA GLN A 157 -68.61 -15.69 39.72
C GLN A 157 -67.96 -16.89 40.43
N ILE A 158 -66.63 -16.89 40.60
CA ILE A 158 -65.87 -17.97 41.24
C ILE A 158 -65.05 -17.39 42.41
N PRO A 159 -65.51 -17.55 43.66
CA PRO A 159 -64.76 -17.10 44.84
C PRO A 159 -63.49 -17.94 45.02
N GLY A 160 -62.32 -17.29 45.04
CA GLY A 160 -61.01 -17.94 45.22
C GLY A 160 -60.13 -17.99 43.96
N LEU A 161 -60.50 -17.32 42.87
CA LEU A 161 -59.60 -17.14 41.72
C LEU A 161 -58.33 -16.36 42.14
N PRO A 162 -57.12 -16.84 41.81
CA PRO A 162 -55.86 -16.17 42.14
C PRO A 162 -55.75 -14.86 41.36
N ASP A 163 -55.44 -13.75 42.05
CA ASP A 163 -55.28 -12.43 41.43
C ASP A 163 -54.29 -12.48 40.24
N LEU A 164 -54.62 -11.81 39.13
CA LEU A 164 -53.73 -11.64 37.97
C LEU A 164 -52.56 -10.69 38.26
N ASP A 165 -52.64 -9.96 39.38
CA ASP A 165 -51.52 -9.15 39.82
C ASP A 165 -50.36 -10.08 40.19
N LEU A 166 -49.19 -9.80 39.60
CA LEU A 166 -47.91 -10.34 40.07
C LEU A 166 -47.88 -10.22 41.60
N SER A 167 -47.51 -11.29 42.31
CA SER A 167 -47.35 -11.22 43.76
C SER A 167 -46.43 -10.03 44.07
N PRO A 168 -46.76 -9.16 45.05
CA PRO A 168 -45.87 -8.08 45.46
C PRO A 168 -44.46 -8.57 45.85
N GLU A 169 -44.31 -9.85 46.15
CA GLU A 169 -43.05 -10.54 46.45
C GLU A 169 -42.22 -10.90 45.19
N ASP A 170 -42.86 -11.11 44.02
CA ASP A 170 -42.21 -11.52 42.76
C ASP A 170 -41.73 -10.33 41.91
N VAL A 171 -42.37 -9.16 42.06
CA VAL A 171 -42.03 -7.92 41.34
C VAL A 171 -40.58 -7.45 41.61
N PRO A 172 -40.06 -7.46 42.85
CA PRO A 172 -38.67 -7.14 43.13
C PRO A 172 -37.67 -8.07 42.43
N ASP A 173 -38.00 -9.37 42.33
CA ASP A 173 -37.13 -10.38 41.75
C ASP A 173 -37.06 -10.25 40.22
N ILE A 174 -38.20 -10.08 39.55
CA ILE A 174 -38.25 -9.79 38.10
C ILE A 174 -37.48 -8.50 37.78
N LYS A 175 -37.65 -7.47 38.61
CA LYS A 175 -36.90 -6.21 38.47
C LYS A 175 -35.40 -6.39 38.68
N ALA A 176 -34.99 -7.23 39.62
CA ALA A 176 -33.59 -7.55 39.85
C ALA A 176 -32.97 -8.30 38.66
N TYR A 177 -33.65 -9.32 38.13
CA TYR A 177 -33.21 -10.07 36.94
C TYR A 177 -33.15 -9.18 35.69
N LEU A 178 -34.13 -8.31 35.49
CA LEU A 178 -34.13 -7.36 34.39
C LEU A 178 -32.96 -6.38 34.51
N ASN A 179 -32.75 -5.77 35.68
CA ASN A 179 -31.63 -4.83 35.88
C ASN A 179 -30.26 -5.51 35.69
N ASP A 180 -30.09 -6.76 36.15
CA ASP A 180 -28.86 -7.53 35.94
C ASP A 180 -28.63 -7.83 34.45
N LEU A 181 -29.67 -8.23 33.72
CA LEU A 181 -29.61 -8.45 32.28
C LEU A 181 -29.22 -7.17 31.53
N LEU A 182 -29.88 -6.05 31.81
CA LEU A 182 -29.60 -4.76 31.17
C LEU A 182 -28.17 -4.27 31.47
N MET A 183 -27.71 -4.43 32.71
CA MET A 183 -26.35 -4.07 33.11
C MET A 183 -25.30 -4.91 32.36
N LYS A 184 -25.52 -6.22 32.23
CA LYS A 184 -24.61 -7.12 31.50
C LYS A 184 -24.56 -6.77 30.00
N VAL A 185 -25.70 -6.50 29.37
CA VAL A 185 -25.75 -6.07 27.96
C VAL A 185 -24.93 -4.78 27.77
N ALA A 186 -25.12 -3.78 28.64
CA ALA A 186 -24.37 -2.52 28.58
C ALA A 186 -22.85 -2.70 28.78
N GLN A 187 -22.43 -3.53 29.73
CA GLN A 187 -21.00 -3.81 29.97
C GLN A 187 -20.35 -4.52 28.78
N CYS A 188 -21.02 -5.51 28.20
CA CYS A 188 -20.54 -6.19 27.01
C CYS A 188 -20.42 -5.25 25.82
N HIS A 189 -21.40 -4.36 25.62
CA HIS A 189 -21.37 -3.35 24.56
C HIS A 189 -20.12 -2.47 24.70
N GLN A 190 -19.88 -1.91 25.88
CA GLN A 190 -18.70 -1.08 26.11
C GLN A 190 -17.38 -1.81 25.84
N LYS A 191 -17.26 -3.08 26.24
CA LYS A 191 -16.04 -3.88 26.02
C LYS A 191 -15.85 -4.23 24.55
N ALA A 192 -16.91 -4.66 23.87
CA ALA A 192 -16.88 -5.01 22.45
C ALA A 192 -16.48 -3.80 21.58
N GLU A 193 -17.09 -2.64 21.86
CA GLU A 193 -16.80 -1.37 21.18
C GLU A 193 -15.35 -0.91 21.36
N ARG A 194 -14.80 -1.03 22.58
CA ARG A 194 -13.40 -0.67 22.83
C ARG A 194 -12.42 -1.51 22.00
N VAL A 195 -12.66 -2.82 21.89
CA VAL A 195 -11.82 -3.69 21.05
C VAL A 195 -12.00 -3.36 19.58
N ARG A 196 -13.24 -3.06 19.15
CA ARG A 196 -13.54 -2.61 17.78
C ARG A 196 -12.73 -1.37 17.42
N GLU A 197 -12.77 -0.32 18.23
CA GLU A 197 -12.01 0.92 18.00
C GLU A 197 -10.50 0.69 17.89
N GLN A 198 -9.94 -0.17 18.73
CA GLN A 198 -8.50 -0.48 18.69
C GLN A 198 -8.10 -1.26 17.44
N LEU A 199 -8.95 -2.20 17.04
CA LEU A 199 -8.75 -3.02 15.85
C LEU A 199 -8.93 -2.19 14.57
N ASP A 200 -9.90 -1.27 14.54
CA ASP A 200 -10.07 -0.25 13.50
C ASP A 200 -8.83 0.62 13.39
N SER A 201 -8.34 1.18 14.50
CA SER A 201 -7.12 1.98 14.48
C SER A 201 -5.89 1.19 14.01
N PHE A 202 -5.75 -0.08 14.42
CA PHE A 202 -4.66 -0.95 13.98
C PHE A 202 -4.75 -1.22 12.47
N GLY A 203 -5.94 -1.60 11.97
CA GLY A 203 -6.15 -1.84 10.54
C GLY A 203 -5.97 -0.60 9.68
N ILE A 204 -6.45 0.56 10.12
CA ILE A 204 -6.29 1.85 9.42
C ILE A 204 -4.82 2.24 9.34
N ASP A 205 -4.08 2.21 10.45
CA ASP A 205 -2.66 2.58 10.44
C ASP A 205 -1.82 1.62 9.58
N MET A 206 -2.13 0.32 9.60
CA MET A 206 -1.50 -0.66 8.73
C MET A 206 -1.68 -0.30 7.25
N ARG A 207 -2.90 0.05 6.86
CA ARG A 207 -3.32 0.25 5.47
C ARG A 207 -2.94 1.63 4.91
N GLU A 208 -3.07 2.67 5.71
CA GLU A 208 -2.89 4.07 5.28
C GLU A 208 -1.48 4.58 5.53
N LYS A 209 -0.70 3.92 6.40
CA LYS A 209 0.65 4.39 6.78
C LYS A 209 1.72 3.32 6.59
N VAL A 210 1.59 2.17 7.25
CA VAL A 210 2.66 1.15 7.28
C VAL A 210 2.92 0.53 5.91
N LEU A 211 1.90 -0.03 5.26
CA LEU A 211 2.02 -0.65 3.94
C LEU A 211 2.50 0.33 2.87
N PRO A 212 1.93 1.56 2.75
CA PRO A 212 2.41 2.54 1.79
C PRO A 212 3.89 2.89 1.96
N GLU A 213 4.38 3.04 3.20
CA GLU A 213 5.78 3.37 3.45
C GLU A 213 6.73 2.21 3.13
N ILE A 214 6.34 0.97 3.45
CA ILE A 214 7.11 -0.23 3.04
C ILE A 214 7.17 -0.30 1.52
N ALA A 215 6.03 -0.10 0.84
CA ALA A 215 5.94 -0.13 -0.62
C ALA A 215 6.78 0.99 -1.27
N LEU A 216 6.71 2.21 -0.74
CA LEU A 216 7.54 3.33 -1.15
C LEU A 216 9.02 2.99 -1.04
N ARG A 217 9.42 2.42 0.10
CA ARG A 217 10.82 2.05 0.33
C ARG A 217 11.29 0.96 -0.62
N LEU A 218 10.46 -0.04 -0.84
CA LEU A 218 10.74 -1.11 -1.78
C LEU A 218 10.83 -0.59 -3.23
N ALA A 219 10.01 0.41 -3.61
CA ALA A 219 10.07 1.05 -4.92
C ALA A 219 11.43 1.74 -5.14
N PHE A 220 11.89 2.54 -4.18
CA PHE A 220 13.21 3.18 -4.24
C PHE A 220 14.35 2.17 -4.38
N VAL A 221 14.32 1.10 -3.58
CA VAL A 221 15.35 0.06 -3.63
C VAL A 221 15.31 -0.68 -4.97
N SER A 222 14.12 -0.95 -5.51
CA SER A 222 13.96 -1.70 -6.76
C SER A 222 14.31 -0.88 -8.01
N ARG A 223 14.12 0.44 -7.96
CA ARG A 223 14.30 1.36 -9.10
C ARG A 223 15.57 2.22 -9.01
N ASN A 224 16.52 1.84 -8.16
CA ASN A 224 17.77 2.57 -7.97
C ASN A 224 18.66 2.58 -9.23
N THR A 225 19.57 3.56 -9.34
CA THR A 225 20.46 3.75 -10.51
C THR A 225 21.86 3.16 -10.33
N TYR A 226 22.17 2.49 -9.21
CA TYR A 226 23.55 2.07 -8.93
C TYR A 226 24.12 1.17 -10.02
N GLN A 227 23.31 0.26 -10.58
CA GLN A 227 23.77 -0.62 -11.64
C GLN A 227 24.17 0.15 -12.91
N SER A 228 23.39 1.15 -13.31
CA SER A 228 23.73 2.00 -14.47
C SER A 228 24.92 2.92 -14.16
N ASP A 229 24.99 3.49 -12.96
CA ASP A 229 26.10 4.34 -12.52
C ASP A 229 27.43 3.59 -12.54
N ILE A 230 27.44 2.33 -12.06
CA ILE A 230 28.63 1.48 -12.06
C ILE A 230 29.08 1.21 -13.50
N LYS A 231 28.15 0.91 -14.42
CA LYS A 231 28.48 0.72 -15.84
C LYS A 231 29.08 1.98 -16.48
N ALA A 232 28.51 3.15 -16.20
CA ALA A 232 29.02 4.43 -16.70
C ALA A 232 30.42 4.74 -16.14
N LEU A 233 30.64 4.48 -14.84
CA LEU A 233 31.93 4.66 -14.19
C LEU A 233 32.99 3.69 -14.74
N GLN A 234 32.61 2.44 -15.02
CA GLN A 234 33.49 1.46 -15.69
C GLN A 234 33.95 1.97 -17.05
N GLY A 235 33.03 2.50 -17.88
CA GLY A 235 33.41 3.07 -19.17
C GLY A 235 34.40 4.23 -19.06
N THR A 236 34.25 5.08 -18.04
CA THR A 236 35.18 6.18 -17.74
C THR A 236 36.57 5.66 -17.35
N ILE A 237 36.61 4.64 -16.50
CA ILE A 237 37.84 3.96 -16.06
C ILE A 237 38.57 3.29 -17.23
N ASP A 238 37.85 2.59 -18.10
CA ASP A 238 38.43 1.89 -19.25
C ASP A 238 39.05 2.89 -20.24
N GLN A 239 38.36 4.01 -20.48
CA GLN A 239 38.87 5.08 -21.33
C GLN A 239 40.14 5.73 -20.75
N ARG A 240 40.13 6.06 -19.46
CA ARG A 240 41.32 6.63 -18.79
C ARG A 240 42.48 5.66 -18.75
N SER A 241 42.22 4.36 -18.60
CA SER A 241 43.26 3.33 -18.64
C SER A 241 43.98 3.31 -19.99
N LYS A 242 43.24 3.43 -21.11
CA LYS A 242 43.83 3.58 -22.45
C LYS A 242 44.71 4.83 -22.57
N GLU A 243 44.27 5.95 -22.00
CA GLU A 243 45.05 7.21 -21.98
C GLU A 243 46.34 7.08 -21.16
N ILE A 244 46.27 6.43 -19.99
CA ILE A 244 47.44 6.15 -19.15
C ILE A 244 48.44 5.22 -19.86
N ASP A 245 47.96 4.18 -20.53
CA ASP A 245 48.81 3.25 -21.29
C ASP A 245 49.54 3.95 -22.44
N GLU A 246 48.87 4.88 -23.11
CA GLU A 246 49.49 5.69 -24.15
C GLU A 246 50.56 6.63 -23.58
N LEU A 247 50.28 7.32 -22.47
CA LEU A 247 51.26 8.16 -21.78
C LEU A 247 52.46 7.35 -21.23
N ASN A 248 52.25 6.11 -20.79
CA ASN A 248 53.32 5.20 -20.38
C ASN A 248 54.25 4.89 -21.56
N LYS A 249 53.68 4.51 -22.72
CA LYS A 249 54.47 4.27 -23.95
C LYS A 249 55.26 5.49 -24.38
N GLN A 250 54.65 6.67 -24.33
CA GLN A 250 55.31 7.93 -24.67
C GLN A 250 56.47 8.26 -23.70
N TYR A 251 56.26 8.06 -22.40
CA TYR A 251 57.29 8.26 -21.38
C TYR A 251 58.48 7.31 -21.59
N ASP A 252 58.22 6.01 -21.80
CA ASP A 252 59.27 5.00 -21.98
C ASP A 252 60.10 5.26 -23.25
N GLN A 253 59.46 5.70 -24.34
CA GLN A 253 60.17 6.14 -25.55
C GLN A 253 61.10 7.32 -25.27
N LEU A 254 60.62 8.35 -24.58
CA LEU A 254 61.42 9.55 -24.26
C LEU A 254 62.61 9.25 -23.34
N VAL A 255 62.46 8.35 -22.36
CA VAL A 255 63.57 7.94 -21.49
C VAL A 255 64.62 7.14 -22.25
N GLN A 256 64.21 6.21 -23.13
CA GLN A 256 65.16 5.47 -23.96
C GLN A 256 65.91 6.37 -24.95
N GLU A 257 65.21 7.34 -25.54
CA GLU A 257 65.81 8.35 -26.40
C GLU A 257 66.80 9.22 -25.61
N ALA A 258 66.49 9.60 -24.36
CA ALA A 258 67.37 10.43 -23.52
C ALA A 258 68.67 9.71 -23.17
N ILE A 259 68.58 8.42 -22.85
CA ILE A 259 69.74 7.57 -22.57
C ILE A 259 70.60 7.39 -23.82
N LYS A 260 69.99 7.13 -24.99
CA LYS A 260 70.72 7.00 -26.27
C LYS A 260 71.43 8.30 -26.65
N SER A 261 70.82 9.44 -26.37
CA SER A 261 71.38 10.76 -26.67
C SER A 261 72.50 11.16 -25.71
N ALA A 262 72.36 10.88 -24.41
CA ALA A 262 73.39 11.15 -23.40
C ALA A 262 74.66 10.31 -23.62
N ALA A 263 74.53 9.11 -24.21
CA ALA A 263 75.66 8.23 -24.53
C ALA A 263 76.60 8.78 -25.62
N THR A 264 76.21 9.83 -26.36
CA THR A 264 77.04 10.41 -27.45
C THR A 264 78.10 11.41 -26.98
N LEU A 265 78.13 11.79 -25.70
CA LEU A 265 79.18 12.60 -25.04
C LEU A 265 79.65 13.87 -25.79
N ASN A 266 78.76 14.52 -26.54
CA ASN A 266 78.97 15.86 -27.10
C ASN A 266 78.09 16.89 -26.37
N ILE A 267 78.43 18.19 -26.47
CA ILE A 267 77.67 19.28 -25.80
C ILE A 267 76.18 19.24 -26.17
N GLY A 268 75.84 18.74 -27.37
CA GLY A 268 74.45 18.50 -27.80
C GLY A 268 73.72 17.38 -27.03
N GLY A 269 74.41 16.29 -26.66
CA GLY A 269 73.82 15.18 -25.89
C GLY A 269 73.50 15.50 -24.43
N LEU A 270 74.24 16.45 -23.82
CA LEU A 270 73.99 16.95 -22.46
C LEU A 270 72.78 17.90 -22.39
N ILE A 271 72.56 18.72 -23.43
CA ILE A 271 71.39 19.59 -23.55
C ILE A 271 70.14 18.74 -23.90
N LEU A 272 70.29 17.71 -24.76
CA LEU A 272 69.23 16.74 -25.08
C LEU A 272 68.68 16.00 -23.85
N GLY A 273 69.57 15.64 -22.91
CA GLY A 273 69.18 15.00 -21.65
C GLY A 273 68.35 15.90 -20.74
N ILE A 274 68.63 17.22 -20.70
CA ILE A 274 67.90 18.20 -19.88
C ILE A 274 66.51 18.46 -20.47
N TYR A 275 66.42 18.65 -21.79
CA TYR A 275 65.17 18.92 -22.49
C TYR A 275 64.20 17.73 -22.47
N GLN A 276 64.68 16.53 -22.79
CA GLN A 276 63.88 15.31 -22.69
C GLN A 276 63.50 15.01 -21.23
N GLY A 277 64.34 15.39 -20.27
CA GLY A 277 64.01 15.37 -18.83
C GLY A 277 62.80 16.23 -18.47
N VAL A 278 62.70 17.46 -18.98
CA VAL A 278 61.55 18.37 -18.73
C VAL A 278 60.27 17.88 -19.41
N LYS A 279 60.34 17.35 -20.64
CA LYS A 279 59.17 16.74 -21.32
C LYS A 279 58.71 15.45 -20.62
N ALA A 280 59.66 14.61 -20.23
CA ALA A 280 59.38 13.40 -19.45
C ALA A 280 58.74 13.74 -18.10
N GLU A 281 59.15 14.82 -17.44
CA GLU A 281 58.57 15.25 -16.17
C GLU A 281 57.13 15.77 -16.33
N ARG A 282 56.78 16.46 -17.42
CA ARG A 282 55.38 16.84 -17.69
C ARG A 282 54.48 15.63 -17.98
N ILE A 283 54.91 14.71 -18.83
CA ILE A 283 54.16 13.46 -19.11
C ILE A 283 54.02 12.63 -17.84
N ARG A 284 55.08 12.57 -17.03
CA ARG A 284 55.04 11.95 -15.71
C ARG A 284 54.00 12.59 -14.80
N ASN A 285 53.94 13.92 -14.74
CA ASN A 285 52.96 14.64 -13.93
C ASN A 285 51.52 14.39 -14.39
N GLU A 286 51.25 14.44 -15.70
CA GLU A 286 49.91 14.17 -16.23
C GLU A 286 49.50 12.71 -16.04
N ARG A 287 50.40 11.76 -16.32
CA ARG A 287 50.18 10.34 -16.02
C ARG A 287 49.90 10.12 -14.53
N ASN A 288 50.67 10.75 -13.65
CA ASN A 288 50.48 10.63 -12.21
C ASN A 288 49.12 11.21 -11.78
N ARG A 289 48.69 12.33 -12.35
CA ARG A 289 47.36 12.90 -12.16
C ARG A 289 46.26 11.93 -12.61
N LEU A 290 46.36 11.37 -13.82
CA LEU A 290 45.39 10.39 -14.32
C LEU A 290 45.37 9.11 -13.46
N LYS A 291 46.52 8.62 -12.99
CA LYS A 291 46.60 7.50 -12.04
C LYS A 291 45.93 7.81 -10.70
N GLN A 292 46.03 9.04 -10.19
CA GLN A 292 45.32 9.46 -8.98
C GLN A 292 43.80 9.49 -9.19
N LEU A 293 43.33 10.06 -10.31
CA LEU A 293 41.92 10.05 -10.67
C LEU A 293 41.39 8.62 -10.87
N GLN A 294 42.19 7.75 -11.50
CA GLN A 294 41.89 6.34 -11.67
C GLN A 294 41.74 5.61 -10.33
N LEU A 295 42.64 5.88 -9.37
CA LEU A 295 42.56 5.31 -8.03
C LEU A 295 41.29 5.76 -7.31
N ALA A 296 40.94 7.05 -7.39
CA ALA A 296 39.72 7.60 -6.81
C ALA A 296 38.45 6.97 -7.41
N ASP A 297 38.38 6.84 -8.73
CA ASP A 297 37.23 6.21 -9.40
C ASP A 297 37.14 4.71 -9.08
N ASN A 298 38.26 4.00 -8.96
CA ASN A 298 38.27 2.60 -8.53
C ASN A 298 37.73 2.45 -7.09
N GLN A 299 38.08 3.37 -6.18
CA GLN A 299 37.53 3.41 -4.82
C GLN A 299 36.03 3.72 -4.83
N LEU A 300 35.59 4.69 -5.63
CA LEU A 300 34.18 5.01 -5.81
C LEU A 300 33.40 3.83 -6.37
N MET A 301 33.97 3.10 -7.32
CA MET A 301 33.36 1.89 -7.89
C MET A 301 33.23 0.79 -6.84
N ALA A 302 34.27 0.54 -6.05
CA ALA A 302 34.20 -0.43 -4.94
C ALA A 302 33.10 -0.05 -3.93
N SER A 303 33.01 1.24 -3.58
CA SER A 303 31.97 1.77 -2.70
C SER A 303 30.56 1.56 -3.29
N LYS A 304 30.32 1.97 -4.55
CA LYS A 304 29.03 1.75 -5.23
C LYS A 304 28.64 0.28 -5.37
N ASN A 305 29.60 -0.61 -5.62
CA ASN A 305 29.35 -2.06 -5.69
C ASN A 305 28.90 -2.62 -4.33
N GLN A 306 29.55 -2.21 -3.24
CA GLN A 306 29.13 -2.59 -1.89
C GLN A 306 27.72 -2.06 -1.58
N THR A 307 27.43 -0.81 -1.90
CA THR A 307 26.09 -0.24 -1.72
C THR A 307 25.04 -0.99 -2.54
N LEU A 308 25.30 -1.30 -3.82
CA LEU A 308 24.38 -2.08 -4.65
C LEU A 308 24.10 -3.47 -4.06
N SER A 309 25.15 -4.16 -3.61
CA SER A 309 24.99 -5.47 -2.95
C SER A 309 24.14 -5.37 -1.69
N SER A 310 24.33 -4.33 -0.90
CA SER A 310 23.57 -4.09 0.32
C SER A 310 22.11 -3.75 0.02
N LEU A 311 21.85 -2.91 -0.99
CA LEU A 311 20.51 -2.60 -1.46
C LEU A 311 19.77 -3.84 -1.97
N ASN A 312 20.44 -4.77 -2.65
CA ASN A 312 19.82 -6.03 -3.06
C ASN A 312 19.40 -6.89 -1.86
N LYS A 313 20.22 -6.96 -0.80
CA LYS A 313 19.85 -7.67 0.44
C LYS A 313 18.66 -7.00 1.12
N VAL A 314 18.70 -5.67 1.25
CA VAL A 314 17.61 -4.89 1.85
C VAL A 314 16.33 -5.01 1.03
N ARG A 315 16.43 -5.14 -0.31
CA ARG A 315 15.28 -5.42 -1.18
C ARG A 315 14.61 -6.72 -0.79
N ASP A 316 15.37 -7.78 -0.62
CA ASP A 316 14.84 -9.11 -0.29
C ASP A 316 14.20 -9.08 1.12
N ASP A 317 14.82 -8.39 2.08
CA ASP A 317 14.27 -8.16 3.42
C ASP A 317 12.96 -7.35 3.38
N LEU A 318 12.89 -6.28 2.59
CA LEU A 318 11.68 -5.47 2.40
C LEU A 318 10.59 -6.19 1.62
N GLN A 319 10.94 -7.05 0.66
CA GLN A 319 9.97 -7.91 -0.03
C GLN A 319 9.33 -8.90 0.93
N ASN A 320 10.14 -9.52 1.80
CA ASN A 320 9.64 -10.39 2.85
C ASN A 320 8.77 -9.62 3.85
N LEU A 321 9.21 -8.43 4.29
CA LEU A 321 8.41 -7.57 5.16
C LEU A 321 7.09 -7.16 4.52
N SER A 322 7.12 -6.75 3.25
CA SER A 322 5.93 -6.39 2.47
C SER A 322 4.95 -7.55 2.35
N TYR A 323 5.44 -8.74 2.02
CA TYR A 323 4.63 -9.96 1.94
C TYR A 323 3.94 -10.25 3.29
N VAL A 324 4.71 -10.31 4.38
CA VAL A 324 4.18 -10.60 5.71
C VAL A 324 3.22 -9.50 6.19
N ALA A 325 3.49 -8.24 5.86
CA ALA A 325 2.62 -7.11 6.17
C ALA A 325 1.29 -7.19 5.40
N ILE A 326 1.30 -7.55 4.12
CA ILE A 326 0.07 -7.74 3.32
C ILE A 326 -0.76 -8.88 3.89
N GLU A 327 -0.14 -10.02 4.23
CA GLU A 327 -0.83 -11.15 4.86
C GLU A 327 -1.43 -10.77 6.22
N ALA A 328 -0.69 -9.99 7.03
CA ALA A 328 -1.18 -9.47 8.30
C ALA A 328 -2.32 -8.45 8.13
N GLU A 329 -2.30 -7.66 7.06
CA GLU A 329 -3.39 -6.74 6.75
C GLU A 329 -4.66 -7.51 6.37
N VAL A 330 -4.57 -8.53 5.52
CA VAL A 330 -5.71 -9.41 5.18
C VAL A 330 -6.25 -10.09 6.43
N ALA A 331 -5.37 -10.61 7.29
CA ALA A 331 -5.76 -11.20 8.57
C ALA A 331 -6.46 -10.20 9.49
N THR A 332 -5.94 -8.96 9.57
CA THR A 332 -6.55 -7.86 10.33
C THR A 332 -7.93 -7.55 9.79
N GLN A 333 -8.09 -7.41 8.46
CA GLN A 333 -9.38 -7.15 7.84
C GLN A 333 -10.41 -8.23 8.19
N ASN A 334 -10.04 -9.50 8.10
CA ASN A 334 -10.96 -10.60 8.42
C ASN A 334 -11.31 -10.62 9.91
N LEU A 335 -10.33 -10.36 10.78
CA LEU A 335 -10.56 -10.21 12.21
C LEU A 335 -11.50 -9.02 12.52
N MET A 336 -11.35 -7.90 11.82
CA MET A 336 -12.25 -6.75 11.91
C MET A 336 -13.66 -7.12 11.50
N LEU A 337 -13.84 -7.88 10.42
CA LEU A 337 -15.17 -8.33 9.98
C LEU A 337 -15.84 -9.22 11.04
N VAL A 338 -15.10 -10.19 11.59
CA VAL A 338 -15.61 -11.06 12.66
C VAL A 338 -15.96 -10.25 13.91
N TRP A 339 -15.11 -9.31 14.29
CA TRP A 339 -15.33 -8.49 15.48
C TRP A 339 -16.45 -7.46 15.29
N ASN A 340 -16.57 -6.87 14.11
CA ASN A 340 -17.66 -5.96 13.75
C ASN A 340 -18.99 -6.69 13.79
N ALA A 341 -19.08 -7.93 13.29
CA ALA A 341 -20.29 -8.73 13.43
C ALA A 341 -20.67 -8.96 14.90
N LEU A 342 -19.69 -9.32 15.75
CA LEU A 342 -19.91 -9.46 17.20
C LEU A 342 -20.41 -8.15 17.84
N SER A 343 -19.76 -7.02 17.53
CA SER A 343 -20.14 -5.70 18.03
C SER A 343 -21.53 -5.30 17.55
N ASP A 344 -21.85 -5.54 16.28
CA ASP A 344 -23.15 -5.23 15.69
C ASP A 344 -24.28 -6.03 16.36
N TYR A 345 -24.05 -7.31 16.68
CA TYR A 345 -25.02 -8.11 17.44
C TYR A 345 -25.20 -7.62 18.89
N VAL A 346 -24.12 -7.16 19.54
CA VAL A 346 -24.20 -6.62 20.91
C VAL A 346 -24.89 -5.25 20.90
N ALA A 347 -24.56 -4.37 19.96
CA ALA A 347 -25.19 -3.07 19.78
C ALA A 347 -26.68 -3.21 19.43
N ALA A 348 -27.01 -4.18 18.59
CA ALA A 348 -28.37 -4.61 18.30
C ALA A 348 -29.15 -4.98 19.56
N SER A 349 -28.58 -5.83 20.43
CA SER A 349 -29.21 -6.19 21.70
C SER A 349 -29.35 -4.98 22.62
N PHE A 350 -28.33 -4.13 22.69
CA PHE A 350 -28.32 -2.92 23.49
C PHE A 350 -29.37 -1.90 23.04
N SER A 351 -29.59 -1.71 21.73
CA SER A 351 -30.61 -0.77 21.23
C SER A 351 -32.05 -1.18 21.56
N GLU A 352 -32.28 -2.46 21.85
CA GLU A 352 -33.62 -2.96 22.21
C GLU A 352 -33.91 -2.74 23.71
N VAL A 353 -32.91 -2.34 24.51
CA VAL A 353 -33.08 -2.10 25.95
C VAL A 353 -34.10 -1.00 26.25
N ASP A 354 -34.06 0.10 25.50
CA ASP A 354 -34.94 1.25 25.75
C ASP A 354 -36.42 0.89 25.52
N GLY A 355 -36.69 0.03 24.53
CA GLY A 355 -38.05 -0.43 24.23
C GLY A 355 -38.71 -1.22 25.36
N ILE A 356 -37.94 -1.79 26.30
CA ILE A 356 -38.53 -2.48 27.46
C ILE A 356 -39.28 -1.49 28.36
N PHE A 357 -38.73 -0.28 28.53
CA PHE A 357 -39.32 0.75 29.38
C PHE A 357 -40.52 1.45 28.72
N GLU A 358 -40.64 1.34 27.40
CA GLU A 358 -41.70 1.95 26.58
C GLU A 358 -42.83 0.97 26.23
N ALA A 359 -42.71 -0.30 26.60
CA ALA A 359 -43.70 -1.33 26.29
C ALA A 359 -45.05 -1.05 26.98
N ALA A 360 -46.07 -0.74 26.18
CA ALA A 360 -47.44 -0.46 26.65
C ALA A 360 -48.28 -1.72 26.91
N SER A 361 -47.80 -2.89 26.47
CA SER A 361 -48.47 -4.18 26.62
C SER A 361 -47.48 -5.26 27.03
N LEU A 362 -48.01 -6.31 27.65
CA LEU A 362 -47.20 -7.44 28.11
C LEU A 362 -46.67 -8.27 26.92
N ARG A 363 -47.39 -8.26 25.79
CA ARG A 363 -46.92 -8.80 24.50
C ARG A 363 -45.70 -8.04 24.00
N ARG A 364 -45.77 -6.70 23.91
CA ARG A 364 -44.63 -5.85 23.52
C ARG A 364 -43.45 -6.02 24.46
N PHE A 365 -43.68 -6.13 25.77
CA PHE A 365 -42.63 -6.41 26.76
C PHE A 365 -41.92 -7.74 26.49
N LYS A 366 -42.67 -8.84 26.30
CA LYS A 366 -42.08 -10.14 25.95
C LYS A 366 -41.31 -10.07 24.64
N ASN A 367 -41.91 -9.53 23.59
CA ASN A 367 -41.28 -9.45 22.28
C ASN A 367 -40.00 -8.61 22.32
N GLN A 368 -39.99 -7.53 23.12
CA GLN A 368 -38.80 -6.72 23.31
C GLN A 368 -37.70 -7.45 24.08
N LEU A 369 -38.07 -8.23 25.11
CA LEU A 369 -37.11 -9.07 25.82
C LEU A 369 -36.53 -10.16 24.91
N LEU A 370 -37.35 -10.79 24.07
CA LEU A 370 -36.90 -11.74 23.04
C LEU A 370 -35.91 -11.07 22.06
N ASN A 371 -36.23 -9.87 21.59
CA ASN A 371 -35.35 -9.08 20.71
C ASN A 371 -33.99 -8.75 21.35
N ILE A 372 -33.92 -8.60 22.68
CA ILE A 372 -32.68 -8.38 23.43
C ILE A 372 -31.87 -9.67 23.52
N ILE A 373 -32.49 -10.83 23.72
CA ILE A 373 -31.80 -12.10 24.00
C ILE A 373 -31.37 -12.83 22.72
N ASP A 374 -32.15 -12.74 21.64
CA ASP A 374 -31.92 -13.47 20.38
C ASP A 374 -30.52 -13.27 19.78
N PRO A 375 -29.92 -12.06 19.77
CA PRO A 375 -28.55 -11.88 19.27
C PRO A 375 -27.48 -12.66 20.07
N TRP A 376 -27.73 -12.96 21.35
CA TRP A 376 -26.74 -13.59 22.22
C TRP A 376 -26.45 -15.05 21.88
N GLU A 377 -27.38 -15.74 21.21
CA GLU A 377 -27.10 -17.08 20.70
C GLU A 377 -25.97 -17.06 19.68
N GLN A 378 -26.00 -16.09 18.76
CA GLN A 378 -24.96 -15.93 17.75
C GLN A 378 -23.66 -15.40 18.35
N ILE A 379 -23.73 -14.41 19.27
CA ILE A 379 -22.55 -13.91 19.99
C ILE A 379 -21.82 -15.06 20.70
N LYS A 380 -22.55 -15.97 21.35
CA LYS A 380 -21.98 -17.13 22.04
C LYS A 380 -21.21 -18.06 21.08
N VAL A 381 -21.83 -18.41 19.96
CA VAL A 381 -21.22 -19.31 18.95
C VAL A 381 -20.01 -18.65 18.32
N SER A 382 -20.15 -17.42 17.81
CA SER A 382 -19.07 -16.69 17.15
C SER A 382 -17.88 -16.45 18.07
N SER A 383 -18.13 -16.12 19.35
CA SER A 383 -17.06 -15.93 20.33
C SER A 383 -16.32 -17.24 20.64
N ASP A 384 -17.03 -18.36 20.77
CA ASP A 384 -16.41 -19.68 20.98
C ASP A 384 -15.49 -20.08 19.82
N GLN A 385 -15.97 -19.87 18.60
CA GLN A 385 -15.21 -20.21 17.40
C GLN A 385 -13.99 -19.30 17.20
N LEU A 386 -14.13 -18.00 17.46
CA LEU A 386 -13.01 -17.06 17.47
C LEU A 386 -11.90 -17.52 18.42
N LEU A 387 -12.25 -17.84 19.67
CA LEU A 387 -11.30 -18.32 20.67
C LEU A 387 -10.60 -19.62 20.23
N LYS A 388 -11.34 -20.51 19.57
CA LYS A 388 -10.81 -21.78 19.06
C LYS A 388 -9.78 -21.57 17.95
N VAL A 389 -10.01 -20.63 17.03
CA VAL A 389 -9.06 -20.27 15.97
C VAL A 389 -7.75 -19.75 16.57
N PHE A 390 -7.81 -18.91 17.59
CA PHE A 390 -6.61 -18.43 18.30
C PHE A 390 -5.87 -19.57 19.01
N GLU A 391 -6.60 -20.48 19.68
CA GLU A 391 -6.00 -21.64 20.35
C GLU A 391 -5.28 -22.57 19.34
N GLU A 392 -5.89 -22.80 18.18
CA GLU A 392 -5.29 -23.58 17.09
C GLU A 392 -4.05 -22.91 16.51
N ALA A 393 -4.09 -21.59 16.30
CA ALA A 393 -2.95 -20.80 15.83
C ALA A 393 -1.77 -20.83 16.80
N ASP A 394 -2.03 -20.71 18.10
CA ASP A 394 -0.98 -20.79 19.14
C ASP A 394 -0.30 -22.17 19.14
N LYS A 395 -1.10 -23.24 19.07
CA LYS A 395 -0.59 -24.61 18.99
C LYS A 395 0.26 -24.83 17.72
N GLU A 396 -0.16 -24.27 16.60
CA GLU A 396 0.56 -24.41 15.33
C GLU A 396 1.87 -23.62 15.34
N TYR A 397 1.85 -22.39 15.85
CA TYR A 397 3.04 -21.55 15.95
C TYR A 397 4.11 -22.18 16.84
N GLU A 398 3.76 -22.71 18.01
CA GLU A 398 4.70 -23.40 18.90
C GLU A 398 5.25 -24.70 18.29
N LYS A 399 4.44 -25.46 17.54
CA LYS A 399 4.90 -26.67 16.83
C LYS A 399 5.87 -26.36 15.69
N ASN A 400 5.67 -25.26 14.99
CA ASN A 400 6.46 -24.88 13.82
C ASN A 400 7.76 -24.11 14.15
N ARG A 401 8.07 -23.83 15.43
CA ARG A 401 9.38 -23.31 15.88
C ARG A 401 10.58 -24.18 15.51
N LEU A 402 10.36 -25.41 15.02
CA LEU A 402 11.42 -26.36 14.65
C LEU A 402 11.70 -26.47 13.14
N VAL A 403 10.86 -25.96 12.23
CA VAL A 403 11.16 -25.96 10.79
C VAL A 403 10.42 -24.82 10.09
N VAL A 404 11.18 -23.84 9.57
CA VAL A 404 10.64 -22.83 8.63
C VAL A 404 11.01 -23.27 7.22
N ARG A 405 10.02 -23.72 6.44
CA ARG A 405 10.13 -23.82 4.98
C ARG A 405 9.01 -23.02 4.34
N SER A 406 9.38 -22.04 3.53
CA SER A 406 8.46 -21.32 2.65
C SER A 406 7.90 -22.27 1.59
N ARG A 407 6.58 -22.43 1.53
CA ARG A 407 5.90 -22.93 0.32
C ARG A 407 5.15 -21.76 -0.29
N SER A 408 5.60 -21.35 -1.46
CA SER A 408 4.80 -20.60 -2.41
C SER A 408 3.79 -21.54 -3.06
N MET A 409 2.55 -21.09 -3.23
CA MET A 409 1.56 -21.76 -4.07
C MET A 409 0.82 -20.71 -4.90
N ARG A 410 0.84 -20.90 -6.22
CA ARG A 410 -0.13 -20.32 -7.16
C ARG A 410 -1.07 -21.44 -7.58
N SER A 411 -2.38 -21.19 -7.66
CA SER A 411 -3.26 -21.89 -8.60
C SER A 411 -4.52 -21.08 -8.85
N LEU A 412 -4.96 -21.08 -10.11
CA LEU A 412 -6.13 -20.40 -10.65
C LEU A 412 -7.24 -21.42 -10.86
N LEU A 413 -8.45 -21.20 -10.30
CA LEU A 413 -9.69 -21.78 -10.82
C LEU A 413 -10.88 -20.86 -10.53
N SER A 414 -11.51 -20.32 -11.58
CA SER A 414 -12.78 -19.58 -11.48
C SER A 414 -13.98 -20.53 -11.64
N VAL A 415 -15.00 -20.37 -10.80
CA VAL A 415 -16.34 -20.94 -11.02
C VAL A 415 -17.25 -19.82 -11.50
N ASN A 416 -17.82 -19.98 -12.69
CA ASN A 416 -18.82 -19.08 -13.24
C ASN A 416 -20.11 -19.13 -12.42
N SER A 417 -20.49 -18.00 -11.82
CA SER A 417 -21.87 -17.67 -11.49
C SER A 417 -22.27 -16.40 -12.24
N VAL A 418 -23.55 -16.31 -12.59
CA VAL A 418 -24.18 -15.16 -13.28
C VAL A 418 -23.61 -13.84 -12.75
N VAL A 419 -23.00 -13.07 -13.65
CA VAL A 419 -22.29 -11.82 -13.37
C VAL A 419 -23.29 -10.79 -12.85
N PRO A 420 -23.18 -10.32 -11.59
CA PRO A 420 -23.93 -9.15 -11.14
C PRO A 420 -23.44 -7.89 -11.86
N ALA A 421 -24.28 -6.84 -11.91
CA ALA A 421 -23.90 -5.56 -12.51
C ALA A 421 -22.69 -4.91 -11.81
N PHE A 422 -22.55 -5.12 -10.49
CA PHE A 422 -21.37 -4.78 -9.68
C PHE A 422 -20.42 -5.99 -9.52
N ASN A 423 -19.12 -5.74 -9.60
CA ASN A 423 -18.06 -6.73 -9.42
C ASN A 423 -17.00 -6.26 -8.39
N MET A 424 -17.07 -6.84 -7.19
CA MET A 424 -16.12 -6.53 -6.10
C MET A 424 -14.67 -6.87 -6.44
N ALA A 425 -14.40 -7.96 -7.17
CA ALA A 425 -13.04 -8.34 -7.55
C ALA A 425 -12.41 -7.29 -8.49
N LYS A 426 -13.20 -6.80 -9.45
CA LYS A 426 -12.79 -5.73 -10.36
C LYS A 426 -12.61 -4.39 -9.63
N LEU A 427 -13.46 -4.07 -8.67
CA LEU A 427 -13.29 -2.90 -7.80
C LEU A 427 -11.96 -2.98 -7.03
N ARG A 428 -11.64 -4.13 -6.43
CA ARG A 428 -10.38 -4.39 -5.71
C ARG A 428 -9.17 -4.30 -6.64
N GLU A 429 -9.27 -4.80 -7.87
CA GLU A 429 -8.23 -4.69 -8.90
C GLU A 429 -7.93 -3.22 -9.24
N HIS A 430 -8.97 -2.41 -9.45
CA HIS A 430 -8.80 -0.97 -9.68
C HIS A 430 -8.14 -0.27 -8.49
N ASN A 431 -8.54 -0.59 -7.25
CA ASN A 431 -7.89 -0.06 -6.05
C ASN A 431 -6.39 -0.44 -6.00
N ALA A 432 -6.06 -1.72 -6.20
CA ALA A 432 -4.67 -2.19 -6.19
C ALA A 432 -3.81 -1.48 -7.25
N SER A 433 -4.35 -1.28 -8.45
CA SER A 433 -3.71 -0.51 -9.51
C SER A 433 -3.44 0.95 -9.09
N VAL A 434 -4.44 1.62 -8.51
CA VAL A 434 -4.30 2.99 -8.00
C VAL A 434 -3.22 3.07 -6.90
N GLN A 435 -3.17 2.12 -5.95
CA GLN A 435 -2.15 2.13 -4.89
C GLN A 435 -0.73 1.95 -5.44
N GLY A 436 -0.55 1.05 -6.42
CA GLY A 436 0.75 0.84 -7.07
C GLY A 436 1.24 2.07 -7.83
N LEU A 437 0.34 2.73 -8.57
CA LEU A 437 0.63 3.98 -9.28
C LEU A 437 0.90 5.13 -8.31
N ASN A 438 0.14 5.24 -7.22
CA ASN A 438 0.36 6.25 -6.20
C ASN A 438 1.74 6.09 -5.52
N THR A 439 2.14 4.85 -5.21
CA THR A 439 3.48 4.55 -4.67
C THR A 439 4.57 5.02 -5.63
N THR A 440 4.39 4.78 -6.93
CA THR A 440 5.33 5.24 -7.96
C THR A 440 5.37 6.77 -8.05
N ALA A 441 4.21 7.43 -8.02
CA ALA A 441 4.12 8.89 -8.04
C ALA A 441 4.79 9.53 -6.82
N GLN A 442 4.59 8.97 -5.62
CA GLN A 442 5.26 9.42 -4.37
C GLN A 442 6.78 9.27 -4.46
N MET A 443 7.27 8.14 -4.96
CA MET A 443 8.71 7.91 -5.16
C MET A 443 9.31 8.94 -6.14
N LEU A 444 8.68 9.13 -7.30
CA LEU A 444 9.12 10.10 -8.30
C LEU A 444 9.05 11.55 -7.77
N PHE A 445 8.03 11.87 -6.99
CA PHE A 445 7.92 13.17 -6.33
C PHE A 445 9.07 13.40 -5.34
N GLU A 446 9.33 12.45 -4.43
CA GLU A 446 10.46 12.54 -3.49
C GLU A 446 11.81 12.67 -4.24
N GLN A 447 11.96 12.01 -5.39
CA GLN A 447 13.19 12.06 -6.19
C GLN A 447 13.39 13.37 -6.97
N PHE A 448 12.32 13.96 -7.51
CA PHE A 448 12.42 15.07 -8.47
C PHE A 448 11.84 16.40 -7.99
N ASP A 449 11.17 16.40 -6.84
CA ASP A 449 10.50 17.54 -6.19
C ASP A 449 9.69 18.36 -7.21
N TYR A 450 8.62 17.75 -7.72
CA TYR A 450 7.82 18.33 -8.79
C TYR A 450 6.32 18.12 -8.54
N MET A 451 5.54 19.20 -8.66
CA MET A 451 4.09 19.24 -8.47
C MET A 451 3.60 18.70 -7.09
N PRO A 452 4.12 19.20 -5.95
CA PRO A 452 3.73 18.73 -4.62
C PRO A 452 2.21 18.80 -4.37
N GLY A 453 1.54 19.84 -4.88
CA GLY A 453 0.09 19.99 -4.76
C GLY A 453 -0.70 18.90 -5.48
N THR A 454 -0.36 18.61 -6.74
CA THR A 454 -1.03 17.59 -7.54
C THR A 454 -0.78 16.18 -6.99
N VAL A 455 0.46 15.89 -6.62
CA VAL A 455 0.85 14.60 -6.01
C VAL A 455 0.13 14.39 -4.67
N GLY A 456 0.08 15.42 -3.82
CA GLY A 456 -0.65 15.38 -2.56
C GLY A 456 -2.16 15.15 -2.74
N ALA A 457 -2.78 15.82 -3.72
CA ALA A 457 -4.18 15.62 -4.03
C ALA A 457 -4.47 14.19 -4.51
N MET A 458 -3.63 13.64 -5.39
CA MET A 458 -3.77 12.27 -5.88
C MET A 458 -3.53 11.22 -4.78
N ASN A 459 -2.61 11.48 -3.86
CA ASN A 459 -2.41 10.63 -2.70
C ASN A 459 -3.64 10.57 -1.81
N ASN A 460 -4.25 11.72 -1.53
CA ASN A 460 -5.49 11.76 -0.75
C ASN A 460 -6.64 11.01 -1.43
N LEU A 461 -6.71 11.05 -2.77
CA LEU A 461 -7.67 10.26 -3.54
C LEU A 461 -7.37 8.75 -3.47
N ALA A 462 -6.11 8.35 -3.58
CA ALA A 462 -5.71 6.96 -3.42
C ALA A 462 -6.06 6.43 -2.02
N ILE A 463 -5.83 7.21 -0.96
CA ILE A 463 -6.24 6.88 0.41
C ILE A 463 -7.76 6.74 0.50
N ALA A 464 -8.53 7.69 -0.04
CA ALA A 464 -9.99 7.65 -0.02
C ALA A 464 -10.56 6.43 -0.77
N ILE A 465 -9.98 6.05 -1.91
CA ILE A 465 -10.35 4.83 -2.67
C ILE A 465 -10.07 3.57 -1.84
N ASN A 466 -8.91 3.51 -1.20
CA ASN A 466 -8.54 2.35 -0.39
C ASN A 466 -9.48 2.18 0.81
N LYS A 467 -9.76 3.28 1.49
CA LYS A 467 -10.74 3.34 2.59
C LYS A 467 -12.13 2.92 2.13
N ALA A 468 -12.62 3.48 1.02
CA ALA A 468 -13.94 3.14 0.48
C ALA A 468 -14.07 1.64 0.13
N THR A 469 -13.01 1.04 -0.42
CA THR A 469 -12.99 -0.41 -0.72
C THR A 469 -13.15 -1.26 0.54
N PHE A 470 -12.53 -0.83 1.64
CA PHE A 470 -12.60 -1.51 2.92
C PHE A 470 -13.95 -1.30 3.61
N ASP A 471 -14.37 -0.04 3.76
CA ASP A 471 -15.60 0.35 4.45
C ASP A 471 -16.82 -0.33 3.81
N LEU A 472 -16.81 -0.52 2.48
CA LEU A 472 -17.86 -1.21 1.75
C LEU A 472 -18.12 -2.63 2.27
N ARG A 473 -17.07 -3.41 2.60
CA ARG A 473 -17.22 -4.78 3.12
C ARG A 473 -17.88 -4.77 4.49
N SER A 474 -17.46 -3.84 5.35
CA SER A 474 -18.02 -3.70 6.69
C SER A 474 -19.48 -3.23 6.65
N GLN A 475 -19.80 -2.28 5.77
CA GLN A 475 -21.15 -1.76 5.61
C GLN A 475 -22.10 -2.80 5.01
N ALA A 476 -21.64 -3.60 4.04
CA ALA A 476 -22.42 -4.70 3.48
C ALA A 476 -22.74 -5.76 4.54
N LEU A 477 -21.77 -6.08 5.40
CA LEU A 477 -21.95 -6.99 6.53
C LEU A 477 -22.97 -6.46 7.54
N ALA A 478 -22.79 -5.23 8.04
CA ALA A 478 -23.69 -4.62 9.01
C ALA A 478 -25.13 -4.51 8.47
N THR A 479 -25.28 -4.13 7.19
CA THR A 479 -26.59 -4.07 6.53
C THR A 479 -27.20 -5.47 6.39
N GLY A 480 -26.39 -6.48 6.05
CA GLY A 480 -26.85 -7.88 5.97
C GLY A 480 -27.36 -8.39 7.31
N ILE A 481 -26.61 -8.19 8.40
CA ILE A 481 -27.00 -8.58 9.76
C ILE A 481 -28.32 -7.89 10.16
N TYR A 482 -28.44 -6.60 9.86
CA TYR A 482 -29.67 -5.84 10.12
C TYR A 482 -30.87 -6.46 9.38
N LEU A 483 -30.75 -6.72 8.08
CA LEU A 483 -31.84 -7.28 7.28
C LEU A 483 -32.21 -8.70 7.71
N GLU A 484 -31.25 -9.55 8.10
CA GLU A 484 -31.51 -10.89 8.64
C GLU A 484 -32.30 -10.84 9.95
N ARG A 485 -32.06 -9.82 10.80
CA ARG A 485 -32.84 -9.59 12.02
C ARG A 485 -34.24 -9.07 11.69
N ALA A 486 -34.35 -8.09 10.81
CA ALA A 486 -35.63 -7.50 10.39
C ALA A 486 -36.54 -8.56 9.73
N GLU A 487 -35.97 -9.46 8.92
CA GLU A 487 -36.70 -10.60 8.36
C GLU A 487 -37.29 -11.51 9.45
N ARG A 488 -36.50 -11.85 10.48
CA ARG A 488 -36.99 -12.66 11.60
C ARG A 488 -38.11 -11.96 12.37
N LYS A 489 -37.99 -10.66 12.64
CA LYS A 489 -39.04 -9.87 13.30
C LYS A 489 -40.35 -9.89 12.50
N LEU A 490 -40.30 -9.58 11.20
CA LEU A 490 -41.49 -9.58 10.36
C LEU A 490 -42.14 -10.96 10.27
N ARG A 491 -41.35 -12.05 10.21
CA ARG A 491 -41.89 -13.42 10.26
C ARG A 491 -42.55 -13.74 11.59
N GLY A 492 -41.98 -13.27 12.70
CA GLY A 492 -42.57 -13.38 14.04
C GLY A 492 -43.94 -12.69 14.09
N TYR A 493 -44.00 -11.43 13.67
CA TYR A 493 -45.25 -10.68 13.58
C TYR A 493 -46.30 -11.38 12.69
N GLN A 494 -45.89 -11.98 11.56
CA GLN A 494 -46.82 -12.73 10.71
C GLN A 494 -47.41 -13.97 11.40
N ALA A 495 -46.64 -14.64 12.26
CA ALA A 495 -47.13 -15.77 13.04
C ALA A 495 -48.10 -15.33 14.16
N GLU A 496 -47.91 -14.13 14.72
CA GLU A 496 -48.77 -13.54 15.76
C GLU A 496 -50.14 -13.09 15.25
N LEU A 497 -50.30 -12.85 13.94
CA LEU A 497 -51.60 -12.49 13.33
C LEU A 497 -52.69 -13.57 13.50
N GLY A 498 -52.34 -14.78 13.96
CA GLY A 498 -53.30 -15.84 14.30
C GLY A 498 -54.15 -15.54 15.54
N TYR A 499 -53.80 -14.51 16.33
CA TYR A 499 -54.51 -14.11 17.54
C TYR A 499 -55.31 -12.81 17.28
N PRO A 500 -56.65 -12.86 17.26
CA PRO A 500 -57.50 -11.71 16.86
C PRO A 500 -57.32 -10.46 17.73
N ASP A 501 -57.07 -10.64 19.02
CA ASP A 501 -57.03 -9.55 20.01
C ASP A 501 -55.77 -8.67 19.90
N ASP A 502 -54.72 -9.21 19.28
CA ASP A 502 -53.41 -8.58 19.13
C ASP A 502 -53.20 -7.95 17.75
N ALA A 503 -54.14 -8.18 16.81
CA ALA A 503 -53.93 -7.98 15.38
C ALA A 503 -53.60 -6.52 14.99
N ASP A 504 -54.25 -5.52 15.61
CA ASP A 504 -53.99 -4.11 15.29
C ASP A 504 -52.61 -3.66 15.79
N GLU A 505 -52.22 -4.07 16.99
CA GLU A 505 -50.92 -3.79 17.56
C GLU A 505 -49.80 -4.51 16.76
N VAL A 506 -50.06 -5.74 16.26
CA VAL A 506 -49.11 -6.46 15.37
C VAL A 506 -48.91 -5.70 14.06
N ARG A 507 -49.99 -5.16 13.48
CA ARG A 507 -49.93 -4.35 12.25
C ARG A 507 -49.11 -3.08 12.46
N GLU A 508 -49.27 -2.39 13.59
CA GLU A 508 -48.44 -1.21 13.94
C GLU A 508 -46.95 -1.56 14.00
N ASP A 509 -46.59 -2.66 14.66
CA ASP A 509 -45.20 -3.11 14.80
C ASP A 509 -44.60 -3.48 13.42
N MET A 510 -45.40 -4.08 12.52
CA MET A 510 -45.00 -4.32 11.12
C MET A 510 -44.74 -3.03 10.34
N GLU A 511 -45.59 -2.00 10.50
CA GLU A 511 -45.41 -0.70 9.82
C GLU A 511 -44.11 -0.03 10.26
N LEU A 512 -43.83 -0.06 11.56
CA LEU A 512 -42.62 0.52 12.13
C LEU A 512 -41.36 -0.18 11.59
N GLU A 513 -41.35 -1.50 11.56
CA GLU A 513 -40.22 -2.28 11.07
C GLU A 513 -39.99 -2.03 9.58
N LEU A 514 -41.05 -2.04 8.76
CA LEU A 514 -40.98 -1.75 7.33
C LEU A 514 -40.44 -0.34 7.03
N LYS A 515 -40.83 0.66 7.82
CA LYS A 515 -40.29 2.02 7.74
C LYS A 515 -38.80 2.06 8.09
N THR A 516 -38.39 1.31 9.12
CA THR A 516 -37.00 1.26 9.59
C THR A 516 -36.09 0.61 8.55
N ILE A 517 -36.55 -0.48 7.91
CA ILE A 517 -35.85 -1.14 6.79
C ILE A 517 -35.60 -0.14 5.65
N PHE A 518 -36.66 0.56 5.21
CA PHE A 518 -36.54 1.56 4.15
C PHE A 518 -35.51 2.65 4.50
N ASN A 519 -35.61 3.21 5.71
CA ASN A 519 -34.69 4.26 6.18
C ASN A 519 -33.24 3.77 6.19
N LYS A 520 -32.98 2.55 6.69
CA LYS A 520 -31.63 1.98 6.76
C LYS A 520 -30.99 1.85 5.38
N VAL A 521 -31.72 1.30 4.41
CA VAL A 521 -31.22 1.14 3.02
C VAL A 521 -31.07 2.48 2.30
N SER A 522 -31.98 3.43 2.57
CA SER A 522 -31.90 4.79 2.00
C SER A 522 -30.69 5.57 2.51
N VAL A 523 -30.41 5.51 3.82
CA VAL A 523 -29.22 6.16 4.42
C VAL A 523 -27.94 5.58 3.83
N GLN A 524 -27.85 4.25 3.74
CA GLN A 524 -26.71 3.57 3.14
C GLN A 524 -26.49 3.99 1.67
N THR A 525 -27.57 4.15 0.90
CA THR A 525 -27.49 4.66 -0.48
C THR A 525 -26.97 6.10 -0.53
N GLN A 526 -27.39 6.94 0.41
CA GLN A 526 -26.90 8.32 0.51
C GLN A 526 -25.41 8.38 0.87
N ASP A 527 -24.97 7.55 1.81
CA ASP A 527 -23.56 7.47 2.23
C ASP A 527 -22.66 7.04 1.05
N LEU A 528 -23.08 6.03 0.28
CA LEU A 528 -22.37 5.62 -0.93
C LEU A 528 -22.27 6.77 -1.96
N ASN A 529 -23.32 7.56 -2.15
CA ASN A 529 -23.28 8.73 -3.03
C ASN A 529 -22.28 9.80 -2.56
N VAL A 530 -22.18 10.04 -1.25
CA VAL A 530 -21.21 10.97 -0.67
C VAL A 530 -19.78 10.49 -0.92
N VAL A 531 -19.51 9.20 -0.69
CA VAL A 531 -18.21 8.58 -0.97
C VAL A 531 -17.86 8.68 -2.45
N HIS A 532 -18.80 8.35 -3.35
CA HIS A 532 -18.60 8.42 -4.79
C HIS A 532 -18.23 9.83 -5.26
N LYS A 533 -18.89 10.87 -4.73
CA LYS A 533 -18.54 12.26 -5.02
C LYS A 533 -17.11 12.60 -4.61
N SER A 534 -16.64 12.09 -3.47
CA SER A 534 -15.28 12.32 -2.98
C SER A 534 -14.21 11.66 -3.85
N ILE A 535 -14.42 10.40 -4.26
CA ILE A 535 -13.47 9.64 -5.10
C ILE A 535 -13.50 10.11 -6.56
N ASN A 536 -14.57 10.79 -6.98
CA ASN A 536 -14.71 11.32 -8.33
C ASN A 536 -14.21 12.78 -8.48
N ALA A 537 -13.30 13.21 -7.61
CA ALA A 537 -12.71 14.54 -7.70
C ALA A 537 -11.99 14.77 -9.04
N HIS A 538 -12.05 16.00 -9.54
CA HIS A 538 -11.53 16.37 -10.85
C HIS A 538 -9.99 16.41 -10.87
N TYR A 539 -9.42 15.85 -11.95
CA TYR A 539 -8.03 16.02 -12.34
C TYR A 539 -7.96 16.65 -13.73
N ASP A 540 -7.19 17.72 -13.87
CA ASP A 540 -7.12 18.49 -15.11
C ASP A 540 -6.15 17.84 -16.11
N ARG A 541 -6.71 17.00 -16.97
CA ARG A 541 -5.99 16.35 -18.08
C ARG A 541 -5.44 17.34 -19.11
N ASN A 542 -6.09 18.49 -19.27
CA ASN A 542 -5.63 19.49 -20.23
C ASN A 542 -4.38 20.19 -19.70
N ALA A 543 -4.37 20.54 -18.41
CA ALA A 543 -3.17 21.05 -17.74
C ALA A 543 -2.02 20.04 -17.79
N SER A 544 -2.30 18.76 -17.49
CA SER A 544 -1.32 17.68 -17.58
C SER A 544 -0.69 17.57 -18.98
N ALA A 545 -1.51 17.58 -20.03
CA ALA A 545 -1.03 17.57 -21.41
C ALA A 545 -0.13 18.77 -21.72
N GLY A 546 -0.47 19.96 -21.22
CA GLY A 546 0.36 21.16 -21.35
C GLY A 546 1.72 21.05 -20.65
N TRP A 547 1.75 20.45 -19.45
CA TRP A 547 3.01 20.18 -18.73
C TRP A 547 3.89 19.18 -19.49
N LEU A 548 3.29 18.11 -20.03
CA LEU A 548 4.02 17.11 -20.82
C LEU A 548 4.65 17.70 -22.07
N VAL A 549 3.92 18.55 -22.81
CA VAL A 549 4.47 19.24 -23.99
C VAL A 549 5.68 20.08 -23.59
N THR A 550 5.53 20.92 -22.56
CA THR A 550 6.61 21.80 -22.09
C THR A 550 7.86 21.01 -21.68
N LEU A 551 7.68 19.95 -20.88
CA LEU A 551 8.79 19.10 -20.42
C LEU A 551 9.49 18.36 -21.57
N ARG A 552 8.72 17.89 -22.57
CA ARG A 552 9.27 17.20 -23.74
C ARG A 552 10.04 18.17 -24.65
N ASP A 553 9.56 19.39 -24.81
CA ASP A 553 10.26 20.43 -25.57
C ASP A 553 11.57 20.85 -24.90
N ASP A 554 11.55 21.11 -23.58
CA ASP A 554 12.75 21.42 -22.80
C ASP A 554 13.79 20.29 -22.85
N ARG A 555 13.32 19.05 -22.75
CA ARG A 555 14.15 17.85 -22.90
C ARG A 555 14.78 17.80 -24.30
N ALA A 556 13.99 17.99 -25.35
CA ALA A 556 14.48 17.94 -26.73
C ALA A 556 15.51 19.04 -27.01
N ALA A 557 15.28 20.26 -26.51
CA ALA A 557 16.24 21.36 -26.58
C ALA A 557 17.56 21.01 -25.86
N THR A 558 17.48 20.40 -24.68
CA THR A 558 18.65 19.96 -23.90
C THR A 558 19.42 18.84 -24.60
N VAL A 559 18.73 17.87 -25.20
CA VAL A 559 19.35 16.81 -26.02
C VAL A 559 20.10 17.41 -27.21
N ALA A 560 19.53 18.41 -27.89
CA ALA A 560 20.19 19.08 -29.00
C ALA A 560 21.45 19.86 -28.57
N LEU A 561 21.41 20.51 -27.39
CA LEU A 561 22.59 21.16 -26.82
C LEU A 561 23.69 20.15 -26.46
N LYS A 562 23.32 19.00 -25.88
CA LYS A 562 24.24 17.90 -25.60
C LYS A 562 24.90 17.39 -26.88
N SER A 563 24.13 17.09 -27.93
CA SER A 563 24.65 16.60 -29.21
C SER A 563 25.67 17.56 -29.81
N LYS A 564 25.38 18.87 -29.80
CA LYS A 564 26.33 19.90 -30.25
C LYS A 564 27.63 19.92 -29.42
N CYS A 565 27.55 19.64 -28.13
CA CYS A 565 28.74 19.56 -27.27
C CYS A 565 29.53 18.26 -27.51
N ASP A 566 28.84 17.14 -27.74
CA ASP A 566 29.46 15.86 -28.11
C ASP A 566 30.20 15.98 -29.45
N GLU A 567 29.58 16.59 -30.47
CA GLU A 567 30.21 16.87 -31.77
C GLU A 567 31.46 17.74 -31.61
N LYS A 568 31.34 18.87 -30.88
CA LYS A 568 32.50 19.74 -30.58
C LYS A 568 33.61 19.01 -29.85
N LEU A 569 33.27 18.12 -28.91
CA LEU A 569 34.26 17.34 -28.18
C LEU A 569 34.91 16.29 -29.08
N ALA A 570 34.16 15.64 -29.97
CA ALA A 570 34.68 14.68 -30.93
C ALA A 570 35.64 15.35 -31.92
N ASP A 571 35.24 16.48 -32.51
CA ASP A 571 36.07 17.29 -33.40
C ASP A 571 37.34 17.75 -32.69
N LEU A 572 37.21 18.32 -31.49
CA LEU A 572 38.33 18.76 -30.68
C LEU A 572 39.28 17.59 -30.33
N THR A 573 38.75 16.39 -30.10
CA THR A 573 39.55 15.20 -29.81
C THR A 573 40.35 14.75 -31.04
N VAL A 574 39.77 14.81 -32.23
CA VAL A 574 40.47 14.52 -33.50
C VAL A 574 41.56 15.56 -33.75
N GLU A 575 41.25 16.84 -33.58
CA GLU A 575 42.20 17.94 -33.74
C GLU A 575 43.35 17.84 -32.72
N MET A 576 43.04 17.56 -31.45
CA MET A 576 44.04 17.30 -30.41
C MET A 576 44.93 16.10 -30.77
N LYS A 577 44.38 15.03 -31.35
CA LYS A 577 45.19 13.89 -31.82
C LYS A 577 46.17 14.30 -32.91
N SER A 578 45.72 15.06 -33.93
CA SER A 578 46.60 15.58 -34.98
C SER A 578 47.70 16.50 -34.43
N VAL A 579 47.34 17.35 -33.45
CA VAL A 579 48.32 18.21 -32.77
C VAL A 579 49.33 17.40 -31.98
N SER A 580 48.89 16.36 -31.25
CA SER A 580 49.77 15.45 -30.51
C SER A 580 50.75 14.74 -31.45
N GLU A 581 50.27 14.20 -32.57
CA GLU A 581 51.12 13.54 -33.58
C GLU A 581 52.18 14.49 -34.15
N GLY A 582 51.82 15.76 -34.41
CA GLY A 582 52.77 16.80 -34.83
C GLY A 582 53.79 17.15 -33.75
N ILE A 583 53.35 17.31 -32.50
CA ILE A 583 54.23 17.52 -31.33
C ILE A 583 55.21 16.36 -31.19
N ASP A 584 54.77 15.12 -31.41
CA ASP A 584 55.60 13.93 -31.30
C ASP A 584 56.62 13.81 -32.45
N LEU A 585 56.23 14.12 -33.68
CA LEU A 585 57.14 14.15 -34.83
C LEU A 585 58.23 15.21 -34.66
N ILE A 586 57.86 16.44 -34.27
CA ILE A 586 58.79 17.53 -34.04
C ILE A 586 59.74 17.18 -32.89
N ALA A 587 59.21 16.59 -31.81
CA ALA A 587 60.02 16.12 -30.69
C ALA A 587 61.02 15.03 -31.09
N LYS A 588 60.60 14.03 -31.88
CA LYS A 588 61.46 12.93 -32.37
C LYS A 588 62.58 13.41 -33.30
N ALA A 589 62.37 14.49 -34.05
CA ALA A 589 63.37 15.04 -34.98
C ALA A 589 64.45 15.90 -34.30
N GLY A 590 64.25 16.28 -33.03
CA GLY A 590 65.24 16.99 -32.21
C GLY A 590 65.18 18.50 -32.35
N ILE A 591 64.34 19.15 -31.53
CA ILE A 591 64.02 20.61 -31.53
C ILE A 591 65.25 21.52 -31.29
N GLU A 592 66.35 20.94 -30.86
CA GLU A 592 67.58 21.61 -30.42
C GLU A 592 68.42 22.14 -31.59
N LYS A 593 68.16 21.63 -32.82
CA LYS A 593 68.77 22.15 -34.06
C LYS A 593 68.27 23.54 -34.45
N ILE A 594 67.13 23.97 -33.90
CA ILE A 594 66.49 25.25 -34.21
C ILE A 594 66.27 26.12 -32.96
N GLY A 595 66.18 25.52 -31.76
CA GLY A 595 65.99 26.20 -30.48
C GLY A 595 64.52 26.21 -30.01
N GLU A 596 64.25 26.02 -28.72
CA GLU A 596 62.90 25.82 -28.17
C GLU A 596 61.95 27.01 -28.36
N GLN A 597 62.50 28.22 -28.46
CA GLN A 597 61.76 29.46 -28.75
C GLN A 597 61.79 29.84 -30.23
N ALA A 598 62.50 29.09 -31.06
CA ALA A 598 62.52 29.37 -32.49
C ALA A 598 61.16 29.07 -33.11
N GLN A 599 60.83 29.88 -34.10
CA GLN A 599 59.60 29.74 -34.85
C GLN A 599 59.63 28.42 -35.63
N LEU A 600 58.61 27.59 -35.46
CA LEU A 600 58.40 26.39 -36.26
C LEU A 600 57.92 26.82 -37.65
N SER A 601 58.86 26.97 -38.58
CA SER A 601 58.64 27.29 -40.00
C SER A 601 58.94 26.09 -40.90
N LEU A 602 58.50 26.14 -42.15
CA LEU A 602 58.79 25.09 -43.14
C LEU A 602 60.31 24.82 -43.27
N GLU A 603 61.12 25.88 -43.27
CA GLU A 603 62.58 25.77 -43.35
C GLU A 603 63.17 25.14 -42.09
N ASN A 604 62.70 25.57 -40.92
CA ASN A 604 63.15 25.04 -39.64
C ASN A 604 62.75 23.57 -39.47
N LEU A 605 61.54 23.18 -39.87
CA LEU A 605 61.08 21.79 -39.87
C LEU A 605 61.87 20.90 -40.84
N LYS A 606 62.26 21.41 -42.01
CA LYS A 606 63.17 20.69 -42.93
C LYS A 606 64.58 20.57 -42.35
N ALA A 607 65.09 21.61 -41.68
CA ALA A 607 66.39 21.62 -41.02
C ALA A 607 66.45 20.62 -39.83
N LEU A 608 65.30 20.26 -39.25
CA LEU A 608 65.22 19.17 -38.27
C LEU A 608 65.52 17.78 -38.87
N GLY A 609 65.50 17.63 -40.20
CA GLY A 609 65.70 16.36 -40.89
C GLY A 609 64.40 15.53 -41.04
N LEU A 610 63.24 16.17 -40.87
CA LEU A 610 61.94 15.54 -41.11
C LEU A 610 61.77 15.22 -42.61
N ALA A 611 61.30 14.02 -42.91
CA ALA A 611 60.94 13.65 -44.28
C ALA A 611 59.75 14.52 -44.77
N PRO A 612 59.61 14.76 -46.10
CA PRO A 612 58.55 15.61 -46.62
C PRO A 612 57.13 15.31 -46.10
N PRO A 613 56.70 14.02 -45.94
CA PRO A 613 55.41 13.69 -45.34
C PRO A 613 55.30 14.09 -43.85
N GLN A 614 56.39 14.00 -43.10
CA GLN A 614 56.42 14.34 -41.67
C GLN A 614 56.40 15.86 -41.46
N VAL A 615 57.06 16.61 -42.34
CA VAL A 615 56.96 18.08 -42.37
C VAL A 615 55.52 18.53 -42.61
N GLN A 616 54.77 17.83 -43.47
CA GLN A 616 53.35 18.13 -43.70
C GLN A 616 52.50 17.90 -42.45
N VAL A 617 52.70 16.79 -41.72
CA VAL A 617 51.98 16.52 -40.47
C VAL A 617 52.30 17.55 -39.39
N ALA A 618 53.57 17.93 -39.26
CA ALA A 618 54.00 18.98 -38.32
C ALA A 618 53.40 20.36 -38.67
N MET A 619 53.40 20.73 -39.95
CA MET A 619 52.77 21.97 -40.43
C MET A 619 51.25 21.96 -40.21
N LEU A 620 50.58 20.83 -40.48
CA LEU A 620 49.15 20.67 -40.22
C LEU A 620 48.82 20.88 -38.74
N ALA A 621 49.62 20.32 -37.83
CA ALA A 621 49.42 20.51 -36.39
C ALA A 621 49.60 21.99 -35.95
N ILE A 622 50.57 22.70 -36.53
CA ILE A 622 50.79 24.14 -36.29
C ILE A 622 49.59 24.94 -36.79
N ASP A 623 49.10 24.66 -38.00
CA ASP A 623 47.96 25.36 -38.59
C ASP A 623 46.65 25.07 -37.83
N THR A 624 46.45 23.82 -37.40
CA THR A 624 45.34 23.43 -36.52
C THR A 624 45.36 24.23 -35.21
N LEU A 625 46.52 24.40 -34.58
CA LEU A 625 46.64 25.21 -33.36
C LEU A 625 46.38 26.70 -33.59
N LYS A 626 46.86 27.27 -34.69
CA LYS A 626 46.56 28.67 -35.07
C LYS A 626 45.06 28.90 -35.24
N LYS A 627 44.37 27.92 -35.81
CA LYS A 627 42.92 27.97 -36.03
C LYS A 627 42.13 27.88 -34.73
N LEU A 628 42.55 27.02 -33.80
CA LEU A 628 41.76 26.68 -32.62
C LEU A 628 42.00 27.55 -31.39
N ILE A 629 43.16 28.21 -31.31
CA ILE A 629 43.51 29.05 -30.17
C ILE A 629 43.74 30.48 -30.61
N SER A 630 42.77 31.33 -30.29
CA SER A 630 42.88 32.78 -30.48
C SER A 630 44.02 33.35 -29.63
N GLY A 631 44.84 34.23 -30.23
CA GLY A 631 45.96 34.89 -29.54
C GLY A 631 47.25 34.06 -29.46
N ILE A 632 47.32 32.89 -30.10
CA ILE A 632 48.62 32.30 -30.47
C ILE A 632 49.21 33.16 -31.59
N GLY A 633 50.28 33.91 -31.31
CA GLY A 633 50.93 34.78 -32.30
C GLY A 633 51.38 34.02 -33.56
N GLU A 634 51.69 34.75 -34.64
CA GLU A 634 52.08 34.17 -35.94
C GLU A 634 53.30 33.23 -35.86
N ALA A 635 54.17 33.46 -34.87
CA ALA A 635 55.30 32.60 -34.55
C ALA A 635 54.95 31.57 -33.47
N ILE A 636 54.73 30.32 -33.89
CA ILE A 636 54.53 29.18 -32.99
C ILE A 636 55.89 28.54 -32.69
N SER A 637 56.31 28.63 -31.43
CA SER A 637 57.41 27.81 -30.90
C SER A 637 56.89 26.47 -30.37
N PHE A 638 57.78 25.53 -30.11
CA PHE A 638 57.38 24.23 -29.56
C PHE A 638 56.75 24.34 -28.16
N LEU A 639 57.26 25.25 -27.31
CA LEU A 639 56.67 25.52 -25.99
C LEU A 639 55.27 26.13 -26.09
N ASN A 640 55.04 27.01 -27.07
CA ASN A 640 53.72 27.56 -27.36
C ASN A 640 52.77 26.45 -27.83
N MET A 641 53.27 25.49 -28.61
CA MET A 641 52.52 24.32 -29.09
C MET A 641 52.02 23.43 -27.93
N LEU A 642 52.87 23.17 -26.94
CA LEU A 642 52.50 22.40 -25.73
C LEU A 642 51.53 23.16 -24.82
N ALA A 643 51.77 24.45 -24.58
CA ALA A 643 50.86 25.26 -23.78
C ALA A 643 49.47 25.37 -24.44
N ALA A 644 49.45 25.45 -25.76
CA ALA A 644 48.25 25.42 -26.58
C ALA A 644 47.50 24.09 -26.45
N TYR A 645 48.19 22.97 -26.61
CA TYR A 645 47.61 21.64 -26.42
C TYR A 645 46.98 21.45 -25.03
N ASN A 646 47.64 21.93 -23.97
CA ASN A 646 47.07 21.89 -22.62
C ASN A 646 45.78 22.70 -22.50
N ARG A 647 45.71 23.90 -23.11
CA ARG A 647 44.46 24.69 -23.16
C ARG A 647 43.34 23.97 -23.92
N LEU A 648 43.67 23.22 -24.98
CA LEU A 648 42.69 22.37 -25.66
C LEU A 648 42.19 21.25 -24.75
N ASN A 649 43.07 20.65 -23.94
CA ASN A 649 42.70 19.62 -22.97
C ASN A 649 41.78 20.19 -21.86
N ASP A 650 42.06 21.39 -21.36
CA ASP A 650 41.19 22.08 -20.40
C ASP A 650 39.81 22.35 -21.01
N LYS A 651 39.76 22.84 -22.26
CA LYS A 651 38.52 23.05 -23.01
C LYS A 651 37.73 21.75 -23.24
N ALA A 652 38.42 20.65 -23.52
CA ALA A 652 37.81 19.32 -23.62
C ALA A 652 37.23 18.87 -22.26
N GLY A 653 37.93 19.17 -21.15
CA GLY A 653 37.44 18.97 -19.80
C GLY A 653 36.17 19.75 -19.48
N GLU A 654 36.10 21.03 -19.85
CA GLU A 654 34.91 21.87 -19.70
C GLU A 654 33.72 21.33 -20.52
N LEU A 655 33.96 20.91 -21.76
CA LEU A 655 32.92 20.29 -22.60
C LEU A 655 32.40 19.00 -21.98
N ARG A 656 33.27 18.12 -21.46
CA ARG A 656 32.88 16.90 -20.74
C ARG A 656 32.02 17.22 -19.51
N ALA A 657 32.39 18.26 -18.75
CA ALA A 657 31.60 18.72 -17.61
C ALA A 657 30.21 19.22 -18.01
N GLN A 658 30.11 20.01 -19.10
CA GLN A 658 28.84 20.47 -19.66
C GLN A 658 27.97 19.31 -20.15
N ILE A 659 28.56 18.35 -20.88
CA ILE A 659 27.86 17.14 -21.34
C ILE A 659 27.27 16.37 -20.13
N ASN A 660 28.06 16.19 -19.08
CA ASN A 660 27.60 15.53 -17.85
C ASN A 660 26.46 16.31 -17.16
N GLN A 661 26.47 17.63 -17.20
CA GLN A 661 25.37 18.45 -16.69
C GLN A 661 24.10 18.24 -17.52
N TYR A 662 24.20 18.28 -18.85
CA TYR A 662 23.05 18.01 -19.72
C TYR A 662 22.50 16.59 -19.52
N VAL A 663 23.34 15.58 -19.30
CA VAL A 663 22.89 14.21 -18.98
C VAL A 663 22.04 14.20 -17.70
N LYS A 664 22.45 14.94 -16.66
CA LYS A 664 21.67 15.06 -15.41
C LYS A 664 20.34 15.78 -15.64
N ASP A 665 20.36 16.87 -16.40
CA ASP A 665 19.16 17.64 -16.69
C ASP A 665 18.15 16.83 -17.52
N ILE A 666 18.63 16.08 -18.52
CA ILE A 666 17.81 15.13 -19.29
C ILE A 666 17.18 14.09 -18.37
N GLY A 667 17.95 13.49 -17.46
CA GLY A 667 17.42 12.53 -16.48
C GLY A 667 16.35 13.15 -15.55
N ARG A 668 16.50 14.43 -15.18
CA ARG A 668 15.49 15.16 -14.41
C ARG A 668 14.21 15.40 -15.21
N PHE A 669 14.33 15.74 -16.49
CA PHE A 669 13.16 15.88 -17.36
C PHE A 669 12.46 14.54 -17.58
N ASP A 670 13.21 13.46 -17.85
CA ASP A 670 12.68 12.11 -18.00
C ASP A 670 11.86 11.69 -16.77
N GLY A 671 12.42 11.87 -15.56
CA GLY A 671 11.71 11.55 -14.32
C GLY A 671 10.46 12.40 -14.06
N ARG A 672 10.47 13.68 -14.45
CA ARG A 672 9.29 14.56 -14.36
C ARG A 672 8.21 14.20 -15.36
N ILE A 673 8.59 13.82 -16.58
CA ILE A 673 7.67 13.32 -17.60
C ILE A 673 7.02 12.03 -17.08
N GLU A 674 7.82 11.09 -16.56
CA GLU A 674 7.30 9.85 -15.98
C GLU A 674 6.34 10.11 -14.82
N LEU A 675 6.62 11.11 -13.96
CA LEU A 675 5.72 11.49 -12.89
C LEU A 675 4.35 11.95 -13.42
N VAL A 676 4.34 12.86 -14.41
CA VAL A 676 3.09 13.35 -15.00
C VAL A 676 2.32 12.21 -15.67
N GLU A 677 3.01 11.34 -16.42
CA GLU A 677 2.39 10.16 -17.05
C GLU A 677 1.83 9.17 -16.01
N THR A 678 2.50 9.02 -14.86
CA THR A 678 2.03 8.18 -13.75
C THR A 678 0.77 8.78 -13.10
N LEU A 679 0.72 10.10 -12.89
CA LEU A 679 -0.48 10.78 -12.37
C LEU A 679 -1.66 10.63 -13.33
N ASP A 680 -1.39 10.69 -14.64
CA ASP A 680 -2.36 10.42 -15.69
C ASP A 680 -2.86 8.97 -15.66
N GLN A 681 -1.99 7.99 -15.43
CA GLN A 681 -2.43 6.60 -15.28
C GLN A 681 -3.24 6.41 -13.99
N LEU A 682 -2.85 7.07 -12.91
CA LEU A 682 -3.54 7.03 -11.62
C LEU A 682 -4.97 7.55 -11.75
N ASP A 683 -5.16 8.70 -12.42
CA ASP A 683 -6.51 9.23 -12.68
C ASP A 683 -7.36 8.32 -13.58
N ALA A 684 -6.74 7.58 -14.50
CA ALA A 684 -7.45 6.59 -15.31
C ALA A 684 -7.91 5.41 -14.44
N GLY A 685 -7.04 4.92 -13.54
CA GLY A 685 -7.39 3.90 -12.54
C GLY A 685 -8.50 4.36 -11.59
N ARG A 686 -8.40 5.60 -11.08
CA ARG A 686 -9.43 6.26 -10.26
C ARG A 686 -10.77 6.32 -10.99
N SER A 687 -10.77 6.70 -12.26
CA SER A 687 -11.99 6.76 -13.08
C SER A 687 -12.62 5.37 -13.27
N GLY A 688 -11.80 4.34 -13.48
CA GLY A 688 -12.25 2.94 -13.53
C GLY A 688 -12.88 2.48 -12.21
N TYR A 689 -12.25 2.80 -11.08
CA TYR A 689 -12.79 2.53 -9.75
C TYR A 689 -14.13 3.24 -9.53
N ALA A 690 -14.22 4.53 -9.84
CA ALA A 690 -15.44 5.32 -9.67
C ALA A 690 -16.60 4.79 -10.52
N ALA A 691 -16.33 4.35 -11.76
CA ALA A 691 -17.35 3.75 -12.62
C ALA A 691 -17.90 2.44 -12.06
N GLU A 692 -17.04 1.55 -11.55
CA GLU A 692 -17.48 0.30 -10.91
C GLU A 692 -18.23 0.58 -9.60
N PHE A 693 -17.81 1.58 -8.84
CA PHE A 693 -18.50 2.05 -7.63
C PHE A 693 -19.88 2.64 -7.94
N ALA A 694 -20.07 3.27 -9.11
CA ALA A 694 -21.37 3.78 -9.54
C ALA A 694 -22.38 2.63 -9.78
N SER A 695 -21.94 1.49 -10.34
CA SER A 695 -22.81 0.31 -10.49
C SER A 695 -23.37 -0.18 -9.15
N LEU A 696 -22.55 -0.16 -8.10
CA LEU A 696 -23.01 -0.47 -6.74
C LEU A 696 -24.08 0.50 -6.25
N ILE A 697 -23.93 1.80 -6.52
CA ILE A 697 -24.93 2.81 -6.16
C ILE A 697 -26.26 2.52 -6.87
N GLU A 698 -26.22 2.09 -8.12
CA GLU A 698 -27.42 1.70 -8.86
C GLU A 698 -28.13 0.50 -8.22
N ASP A 699 -27.38 -0.51 -7.77
CA ASP A 699 -27.92 -1.66 -7.03
C ASP A 699 -28.61 -1.21 -5.73
N PHE A 700 -27.96 -0.37 -4.92
CA PHE A 700 -28.52 0.16 -3.68
C PHE A 700 -29.71 1.12 -3.90
N ALA A 701 -29.70 1.90 -4.97
CA ALA A 701 -30.82 2.72 -5.37
C ALA A 701 -32.03 1.86 -5.79
N GLN A 702 -31.79 0.70 -6.40
CA GLN A 702 -32.85 -0.28 -6.67
C GLN A 702 -33.40 -0.86 -5.37
N PHE A 703 -32.56 -1.27 -4.43
CA PHE A 703 -33.02 -1.77 -3.12
C PHE A 703 -33.87 -0.74 -2.38
N THR A 704 -33.46 0.52 -2.40
CA THR A 704 -34.23 1.62 -1.80
C THR A 704 -35.62 1.76 -2.43
N ARG A 705 -35.74 1.58 -3.76
CA ARG A 705 -37.03 1.58 -4.45
C ARG A 705 -37.88 0.39 -4.04
N ASP A 706 -37.28 -0.80 -3.91
CA ASP A 706 -38.00 -2.03 -3.59
C ASP A 706 -38.57 -2.04 -2.17
N PHE A 707 -37.88 -1.40 -1.21
CA PHE A 707 -38.37 -1.27 0.18
C PHE A 707 -39.28 -0.06 0.41
N ARG A 708 -39.53 0.76 -0.61
CA ARG A 708 -40.46 1.88 -0.48
C ARG A 708 -41.87 1.37 -0.25
N GLN A 709 -42.49 1.87 0.82
CA GLN A 709 -43.83 1.44 1.22
C GLN A 709 -44.90 1.92 0.24
N ASN A 710 -45.73 1.01 -0.25
CA ASN A 710 -46.96 1.31 -0.97
C ASN A 710 -48.17 1.15 -0.04
N THR A 711 -48.53 2.22 0.68
CA THR A 711 -49.59 2.20 1.70
C THR A 711 -50.99 1.91 1.15
N SER A 712 -51.16 1.77 -0.17
CA SER A 712 -52.41 1.27 -0.77
C SER A 712 -52.61 -0.24 -0.58
N LEU A 713 -51.56 -0.98 -0.18
CA LEU A 713 -51.61 -2.41 0.10
C LEU A 713 -51.66 -2.68 1.61
N PRO A 714 -52.36 -3.75 2.06
CA PRO A 714 -52.32 -4.20 3.45
C PRO A 714 -50.88 -4.42 3.93
N VAL A 715 -50.61 -4.13 5.21
CA VAL A 715 -49.27 -4.23 5.79
C VAL A 715 -48.74 -5.66 5.74
N GLU A 716 -49.61 -6.66 5.84
CA GLU A 716 -49.28 -8.08 5.79
C GLU A 716 -48.71 -8.48 4.41
N ALA A 717 -49.31 -7.94 3.34
CA ALA A 717 -48.85 -8.17 1.98
C ALA A 717 -47.51 -7.48 1.71
N ARG A 718 -47.33 -6.27 2.25
CA ARG A 718 -46.06 -5.54 2.17
C ARG A 718 -44.94 -6.21 2.97
N ALA A 719 -45.24 -6.69 4.18
CA ALA A 719 -44.31 -7.45 5.00
C ALA A 719 -43.85 -8.72 4.27
N GLN A 720 -44.77 -9.45 3.64
CA GLN A 720 -44.43 -10.64 2.86
C GLN A 720 -43.53 -10.31 1.66
N ALA A 721 -43.83 -9.24 0.93
CA ALA A 721 -43.00 -8.79 -0.19
C ALA A 721 -41.60 -8.37 0.27
N ALA A 722 -41.51 -7.65 1.39
CA ALA A 722 -40.24 -7.23 1.98
C ALA A 722 -39.40 -8.44 2.42
N ILE A 723 -40.01 -9.44 3.07
CA ILE A 723 -39.33 -10.68 3.49
C ILE A 723 -38.69 -11.38 2.29
N VAL A 724 -39.43 -11.56 1.19
CA VAL A 724 -38.90 -12.19 -0.02
C VAL A 724 -37.74 -11.36 -0.59
N ARG A 725 -37.88 -10.04 -0.63
CA ARG A 725 -36.86 -9.16 -1.18
C ARG A 725 -35.60 -9.10 -0.32
N MET A 726 -35.73 -9.13 1.01
CA MET A 726 -34.59 -9.14 1.93
C MET A 726 -33.67 -10.32 1.66
N ALA A 727 -34.20 -11.51 1.38
CA ALA A 727 -33.38 -12.68 1.06
C ALA A 727 -32.48 -12.46 -0.16
N ASP A 728 -33.00 -11.82 -1.22
CA ASP A 728 -32.22 -11.48 -2.42
C ASP A 728 -31.15 -10.42 -2.12
N VAL A 729 -31.51 -9.37 -1.37
CA VAL A 729 -30.59 -8.29 -1.00
C VAL A 729 -29.47 -8.83 -0.12
N ILE A 730 -29.78 -9.65 0.88
CA ILE A 730 -28.81 -10.32 1.75
C ILE A 730 -27.85 -11.17 0.91
N LYS A 731 -28.34 -11.91 -0.08
CA LYS A 731 -27.50 -12.68 -1.00
C LYS A 731 -26.55 -11.79 -1.82
N HIS A 732 -27.03 -10.64 -2.30
CA HIS A 732 -26.19 -9.67 -2.99
C HIS A 732 -25.13 -9.06 -2.07
N LEU A 733 -25.50 -8.62 -0.86
CA LEU A 733 -24.56 -8.10 0.14
C LEU A 733 -23.48 -9.13 0.52
N LYS A 734 -23.85 -10.41 0.58
CA LYS A 734 -22.89 -11.52 0.78
C LYS A 734 -21.83 -11.60 -0.33
N SER A 735 -22.18 -11.26 -1.57
CA SER A 735 -21.22 -11.24 -2.69
C SER A 735 -20.26 -10.05 -2.66
N ILE A 736 -20.63 -8.94 -2.02
CA ILE A 736 -19.76 -7.77 -1.81
C ILE A 736 -18.76 -8.03 -0.67
N HIS A 737 -19.23 -8.77 0.34
CA HIS A 737 -18.45 -9.16 1.51
C HIS A 737 -17.37 -10.21 1.19
N GLN A 738 -17.69 -11.19 0.33
CA GLN A 738 -16.78 -12.20 -0.24
C GLN A 738 -15.69 -11.51 -1.08
#